data_AF-A0A938I7U2-F1
#
_entry.id   AF-A0A938I7U2-F1
#
_cell.length_a   1.000
_cell.length_b   1.000
_cell.length_c   1.000
_cell.angle_alpha   90.00
_cell.angle_beta   90.00
_cell.angle_gamma   90.00
#
_symmetry.space_group_name_H-M   'P 1'
#
loop_
_entity.id
_entity.type
_entity.pdbx_description
1 polymer ?
#
loop_
_entity_poly.entity_id
_entity_poly.type
_entity_poly.pdbx_seq_one_letter_code
_entity_poly.pdbx_strand_id
1 'polypeptide(L)'
;MKSLTITMLLMLGIAWTVLAADGQETPISLQAAKEQGRTKSRFLKESKELAKSPDAIPKANVAFFRESVGPILKKSCLACHGPERSEGRLRIDQLNPDLLSGPDVERWREVFNALSKSEMPPEDEPDYALADADRGRIVDWLSGELNTASLIRRNSKEHSSFRRLTNYEYNYALQDLLGLPYSLANKLPPETASEDGFKNSSELLQMSVMQFETYREIGLKALKRATVIGDRPQAVTYIISMQEEMEKAKGYGKDAKTFDKGEESYRKHRNQQHLFHRETGKGIQFSGGNTMPIKAMPKAEVAAGYATAVSPVVLVLPRSNELKLDLDRFLPDDGVMRVRIRAGRSTMNPDEFASLRLIFSAHTSNNANFSQVVSARDIPVTASADDPQFIHFDIPLSDIQRNPFRKLATTFPRRDEFLHIDNVSNAPGGEEPLQVLIDHIEISAPFYEQWPPKTHTEIFIASDHKSDEQIYGREVLNKFLRRVWRRPVTSQEIDQFMALFAKYRPGFATFEEAMVEVLATTLATPEFLYLTQRAIADEAKPQTRISEFEVASRLSVFLWSSIPDDELLKLAEQGKLREPDILFAQVKRMLADPRSRRFSQNFVEQWLGLDRMNSVTHVTDSSLRLAMLEEPVAFFEEVLRHNRSILDFVHSDYAVVNERLAAHYRIPKVYGPHFRKVEITPQMNRGG
;
A
#
# COMPACT_ATOMS: atom_id res chain seq x y z
N MET A 1 -84.62 -3.05 -18.72
CA MET A 1 -84.65 -2.19 -17.51
C MET A 1 -83.21 -1.93 -17.09
N LYS A 2 -82.81 -0.66 -16.92
CA LYS A 2 -82.57 -0.03 -15.60
C LYS A 2 -81.62 -0.87 -14.72
N SER A 3 -80.30 -0.61 -14.70
CA SER A 3 -79.58 0.46 -13.96
C SER A 3 -79.34 0.08 -12.48
N LEU A 4 -78.42 0.66 -11.70
CA LEU A 4 -77.73 1.97 -11.70
C LEU A 4 -76.40 1.77 -10.92
N THR A 5 -75.19 1.88 -11.50
CA THR A 5 -74.24 3.04 -11.54
C THR A 5 -73.75 3.62 -10.19
N ILE A 6 -72.66 4.42 -10.27
CA ILE A 6 -71.89 5.14 -9.20
C ILE A 6 -70.80 4.24 -8.59
N THR A 7 -69.50 4.56 -8.51
CA THR A 7 -68.56 5.55 -9.16
C THR A 7 -67.14 4.91 -9.05
N MET A 8 -65.98 5.37 -9.58
CA MET A 8 -65.44 6.55 -10.30
C MET A 8 -64.19 6.04 -11.11
N LEU A 9 -63.54 6.63 -12.12
CA LEU A 9 -63.18 8.00 -12.56
C LEU A 9 -62.20 8.72 -11.60
N LEU A 10 -61.04 9.26 -12.02
CA LEU A 10 -60.35 9.42 -13.32
C LEU A 10 -58.85 9.69 -13.02
N MET A 11 -57.84 9.18 -13.74
CA MET A 11 -57.09 9.83 -14.85
C MET A 11 -56.02 8.82 -15.33
N LEU A 12 -56.03 8.36 -16.58
CA LEU A 12 -55.25 8.91 -17.71
C LEU A 12 -53.72 8.80 -17.57
N GLY A 13 -53.18 7.64 -17.93
CA GLY A 13 -51.79 7.51 -18.38
C GLY A 13 -51.69 7.83 -19.88
N ILE A 14 -50.73 8.68 -20.27
CA ILE A 14 -50.52 9.08 -21.66
C ILE A 14 -49.38 8.24 -22.25
N ALA A 15 -49.70 7.34 -23.17
CA ALA A 15 -48.70 6.54 -23.86
C ALA A 15 -48.00 7.38 -24.94
N TRP A 16 -46.67 7.53 -24.83
CA TRP A 16 -45.84 8.06 -25.92
C TRP A 16 -45.25 6.91 -26.71
N THR A 17 -45.66 6.80 -27.98
CA THR A 17 -45.07 5.86 -28.93
C THR A 17 -43.71 6.38 -29.40
N VAL A 18 -42.64 5.96 -28.73
CA VAL A 18 -41.29 6.10 -29.28
C VAL A 18 -41.19 5.18 -30.50
N LEU A 19 -40.86 5.76 -31.66
CA LEU A 19 -40.58 5.01 -32.88
C LEU A 19 -39.33 4.16 -32.67
N ALA A 20 -39.48 2.83 -32.77
CA ALA A 20 -38.34 1.94 -32.78
C ALA A 20 -37.52 2.17 -34.05
N ALA A 21 -36.21 2.38 -33.90
CA ALA A 21 -35.29 2.31 -35.03
C ALA A 21 -35.16 0.84 -35.44
N ASP A 22 -35.40 0.53 -36.72
CA ASP A 22 -35.31 -0.83 -37.24
C ASP A 22 -33.84 -1.29 -37.25
N GLY A 23 -33.50 -2.17 -36.30
CA GLY A 23 -32.12 -2.55 -36.01
C GLY A 23 -32.05 -3.69 -35.00
N GLN A 24 -32.56 -4.88 -35.38
CA GLN A 24 -32.43 -6.09 -34.58
C GLN A 24 -30.98 -6.64 -34.59
N GLU A 25 -30.05 -5.92 -33.96
CA GLU A 25 -28.84 -6.57 -33.46
C GLU A 25 -29.24 -7.50 -32.31
N THR A 26 -29.23 -8.81 -32.56
CA THR A 26 -29.36 -9.81 -31.50
C THR A 26 -28.25 -9.59 -30.48
N PRO A 27 -28.54 -9.41 -29.17
CA PRO A 27 -27.53 -9.06 -28.19
C PRO A 27 -26.47 -10.17 -28.13
N ILE A 28 -25.26 -9.83 -28.61
CA ILE A 28 -24.14 -10.76 -28.63
C ILE A 28 -23.70 -11.08 -27.20
N SER A 29 -23.37 -12.35 -26.94
CA SER A 29 -22.81 -12.72 -25.63
C SER A 29 -21.53 -11.93 -25.35
N LEU A 30 -21.23 -11.63 -24.09
CA LEU A 30 -19.99 -10.96 -23.71
C LEU A 30 -18.75 -11.66 -24.29
N GLN A 31 -18.73 -13.00 -24.34
CA GLN A 31 -17.62 -13.75 -24.91
C GLN A 31 -17.48 -13.54 -26.42
N ALA A 32 -18.60 -13.45 -27.15
CA ALA A 32 -18.61 -13.06 -28.56
C ALA A 32 -18.16 -11.61 -28.76
N ALA A 33 -18.57 -10.68 -27.86
CA ALA A 33 -18.10 -9.30 -27.88
C ALA A 33 -16.58 -9.18 -27.59
N LYS A 34 -16.07 -9.89 -26.56
CA LYS A 34 -14.64 -9.96 -26.23
C LYS A 34 -13.83 -10.52 -27.43
N GLU A 35 -14.31 -11.54 -28.14
CA GLU A 35 -13.63 -12.11 -29.32
C GLU A 35 -13.76 -11.23 -30.58
N GLN A 36 -14.92 -10.63 -30.82
CA GLN A 36 -15.11 -9.68 -31.93
C GLN A 36 -14.24 -8.43 -31.72
N GLY A 37 -14.14 -7.94 -30.48
CA GLY A 37 -13.21 -6.89 -30.07
C GLY A 37 -11.76 -7.30 -30.27
N ARG A 38 -11.36 -8.52 -29.87
CA ARG A 38 -9.99 -9.05 -30.07
C ARG A 38 -9.59 -9.14 -31.54
N THR A 39 -10.50 -9.60 -32.41
CA THR A 39 -10.25 -9.74 -33.86
C THR A 39 -10.33 -8.42 -34.63
N LYS A 40 -11.21 -7.49 -34.20
CA LYS A 40 -11.24 -6.12 -34.73
C LYS A 40 -10.06 -5.27 -34.24
N SER A 41 -9.57 -5.50 -33.02
CA SER A 41 -8.54 -4.72 -32.29
C SER A 41 -7.44 -4.15 -33.18
N ARG A 42 -7.37 -2.81 -33.22
CA ARG A 42 -6.32 -2.06 -33.90
C ARG A 42 -4.97 -2.21 -33.18
N PHE A 43 -4.95 -2.14 -31.84
CA PHE A 43 -3.76 -2.34 -31.03
C PHE A 43 -3.05 -3.68 -31.26
N LEU A 44 -3.79 -4.79 -31.43
CA LEU A 44 -3.21 -6.12 -31.73
C LEU A 44 -2.70 -6.27 -33.19
N LYS A 45 -2.99 -5.30 -34.05
CA LYS A 45 -2.50 -5.21 -35.43
C LYS A 45 -1.30 -4.26 -35.48
N GLU A 46 -1.44 -3.04 -34.98
CA GLU A 46 -0.37 -2.04 -34.94
C GLU A 46 0.84 -2.49 -34.11
N SER A 47 0.66 -3.20 -32.99
CA SER A 47 1.79 -3.78 -32.25
C SER A 47 2.61 -4.77 -33.08
N LYS A 48 2.00 -5.46 -34.06
CA LYS A 48 2.70 -6.35 -35.01
C LYS A 48 3.30 -5.62 -36.22
N GLU A 49 3.06 -4.32 -36.37
CA GLU A 49 3.62 -3.49 -37.45
C GLU A 49 4.70 -2.54 -36.91
N LEU A 50 4.49 -1.95 -35.73
CA LEU A 50 5.51 -1.26 -34.94
C LEU A 50 6.70 -2.20 -34.65
N ALA A 51 6.44 -3.46 -34.32
CA ALA A 51 7.48 -4.48 -34.16
C ALA A 51 8.28 -4.82 -35.44
N LYS A 52 7.86 -4.34 -36.63
CA LYS A 52 8.57 -4.53 -37.91
C LYS A 52 9.38 -3.31 -38.36
N SER A 53 9.16 -2.13 -37.77
CA SER A 53 9.80 -0.88 -38.24
C SER A 53 10.12 0.09 -37.09
N PRO A 54 11.16 -0.19 -36.27
CA PRO A 54 11.46 0.58 -35.05
C PRO A 54 11.84 2.05 -35.26
N ASP A 55 12.43 2.40 -36.41
CA ASP A 55 13.03 3.72 -36.66
C ASP A 55 12.11 4.73 -37.37
N ALA A 56 10.85 4.35 -37.65
CA ALA A 56 9.89 5.24 -38.32
C ALA A 56 9.20 6.16 -37.31
N ILE A 57 9.56 7.45 -37.29
CA ILE A 57 8.85 8.47 -36.52
C ILE A 57 7.38 8.53 -37.02
N PRO A 58 6.38 8.25 -36.17
CA PRO A 58 4.98 8.32 -36.58
C PRO A 58 4.58 9.73 -37.01
N LYS A 59 3.64 9.82 -37.96
CA LYS A 59 3.09 11.10 -38.46
C LYS A 59 1.62 11.20 -38.13
N ALA A 60 1.15 12.41 -37.86
CA ALA A 60 -0.23 12.66 -37.47
C ALA A 60 -1.19 12.25 -38.60
N ASN A 61 -2.25 11.53 -38.27
CA ASN A 61 -3.21 11.02 -39.24
C ASN A 61 -4.25 12.08 -39.66
N VAL A 62 -3.74 13.21 -40.13
CA VAL A 62 -4.50 14.35 -40.64
C VAL A 62 -5.29 13.99 -41.91
N ALA A 63 -4.90 12.94 -42.64
CA ALA A 63 -5.66 12.38 -43.76
C ALA A 63 -6.98 11.76 -43.27
N PHE A 64 -6.91 10.78 -42.35
CA PHE A 64 -8.11 10.18 -41.74
C PHE A 64 -8.99 11.23 -41.05
N PHE A 65 -8.39 12.23 -40.39
CA PHE A 65 -9.16 13.36 -39.86
C PHE A 65 -9.99 14.04 -40.94
N ARG A 66 -9.38 14.48 -42.05
CA ARG A 66 -10.07 15.22 -43.13
C ARG A 66 -11.16 14.40 -43.82
N GLU A 67 -10.94 13.10 -43.96
CA GLU A 67 -11.83 12.19 -44.69
C GLU A 67 -12.97 11.64 -43.81
N SER A 68 -12.68 11.28 -42.55
CA SER A 68 -13.61 10.52 -41.70
C SER A 68 -14.12 11.26 -40.46
N VAL A 69 -13.38 12.23 -39.92
CA VAL A 69 -13.71 12.91 -38.63
C VAL A 69 -14.25 14.33 -38.87
N GLY A 70 -13.55 15.12 -39.66
CA GLY A 70 -13.91 16.50 -40.00
C GLY A 70 -15.32 16.68 -40.56
N PRO A 71 -15.85 15.78 -41.43
CA PRO A 71 -17.24 15.86 -41.88
C PRO A 71 -18.26 15.68 -40.74
N ILE A 72 -17.96 14.81 -39.77
CA ILE A 72 -18.82 14.55 -38.61
C ILE A 72 -18.83 15.77 -37.67
N LEU A 73 -17.65 16.32 -37.35
CA LEU A 73 -17.54 17.54 -36.53
C LEU A 73 -18.23 18.75 -37.20
N LYS A 74 -18.16 18.87 -38.53
CA LYS A 74 -18.88 19.89 -39.29
C LYS A 74 -20.41 19.72 -39.23
N LYS A 75 -20.91 18.50 -39.12
CA LYS A 75 -22.35 18.22 -39.01
C LYS A 75 -22.88 18.43 -37.59
N SER A 76 -22.20 17.87 -36.58
CA SER A 76 -22.73 17.72 -35.21
C SER A 76 -22.09 18.63 -34.15
N CYS A 77 -21.06 19.42 -34.48
CA CYS A 77 -20.37 20.29 -33.51
C CYS A 77 -20.25 21.76 -33.96
N LEU A 78 -20.13 22.01 -35.27
CA LEU A 78 -19.85 23.34 -35.81
C LEU A 78 -20.94 24.38 -35.51
N ALA A 79 -22.20 23.97 -35.33
CA ALA A 79 -23.31 24.88 -35.04
C ALA A 79 -23.22 25.54 -33.66
N CYS A 80 -22.58 24.89 -32.68
CA CYS A 80 -22.40 25.41 -31.31
C CYS A 80 -20.94 25.75 -30.96
N HIS A 81 -19.96 25.25 -31.73
CA HIS A 81 -18.53 25.48 -31.54
C HIS A 81 -17.85 26.02 -32.81
N GLY A 82 -18.46 27.01 -33.46
CA GLY A 82 -18.04 27.58 -34.75
C GLY A 82 -18.03 29.11 -34.78
N PRO A 83 -18.07 29.73 -35.98
CA PRO A 83 -18.01 31.19 -36.13
C PRO A 83 -19.18 31.94 -35.49
N GLU A 84 -20.40 31.41 -35.59
CA GLU A 84 -21.63 32.09 -35.15
C GLU A 84 -21.97 31.90 -33.66
N ARG A 85 -21.63 30.73 -33.10
CA ARG A 85 -21.87 30.33 -31.70
C ARG A 85 -20.65 29.53 -31.23
N SER A 86 -20.12 29.86 -30.05
CA SER A 86 -18.82 29.39 -29.56
C SER A 86 -18.89 28.96 -28.09
N GLU A 87 -19.70 27.95 -27.81
CA GLU A 87 -19.97 27.46 -26.46
C GLU A 87 -18.73 26.86 -25.80
N GLY A 88 -18.63 26.98 -24.47
CA GLY A 88 -17.40 26.72 -23.71
C GLY A 88 -16.22 27.66 -24.02
N ARG A 89 -16.35 28.56 -25.03
CA ARG A 89 -15.25 29.24 -25.76
C ARG A 89 -14.43 28.29 -26.66
N LEU A 90 -15.02 27.16 -27.06
CA LEU A 90 -14.42 26.18 -27.96
C LEU A 90 -14.77 26.49 -29.44
N ARG A 91 -13.78 26.38 -30.32
CA ARG A 91 -13.86 26.64 -31.77
C ARG A 91 -13.34 25.45 -32.57
N ILE A 92 -14.21 24.49 -32.86
CA ILE A 92 -13.86 23.21 -33.52
C ILE A 92 -13.33 23.42 -34.95
N ASP A 93 -13.68 24.54 -35.58
CA ASP A 93 -13.22 24.94 -36.92
C ASP A 93 -11.78 25.51 -36.94
N GLN A 94 -11.25 25.90 -35.77
CA GLN A 94 -9.92 26.50 -35.64
C GLN A 94 -8.86 25.54 -35.09
N LEU A 95 -9.25 24.37 -34.56
CA LEU A 95 -8.31 23.41 -33.97
C LEU A 95 -7.42 22.77 -35.05
N ASN A 96 -6.10 22.81 -34.85
CA ASN A 96 -5.17 22.06 -35.68
C ASN A 96 -5.33 20.53 -35.43
N PRO A 97 -5.66 19.70 -36.44
CA PRO A 97 -5.81 18.25 -36.29
C PRO A 97 -4.48 17.48 -36.22
N ASP A 98 -3.33 18.15 -36.25
CA ASP A 98 -2.04 17.56 -35.87
C ASP A 98 -1.92 17.55 -34.33
N LEU A 99 -2.19 16.42 -33.70
CA LEU A 99 -2.06 16.26 -32.25
C LEU A 99 -0.62 15.93 -31.81
N LEU A 100 0.30 15.70 -32.74
CA LEU A 100 1.69 15.34 -32.44
C LEU A 100 2.56 16.60 -32.30
N SER A 101 2.43 17.53 -33.26
CA SER A 101 3.20 18.79 -33.35
C SER A 101 2.36 20.07 -33.41
N GLY A 102 1.02 19.98 -33.43
CA GLY A 102 0.13 21.15 -33.38
C GLY A 102 -0.06 21.74 -31.97
N PRO A 103 -0.55 22.99 -31.86
CA PRO A 103 -0.70 23.68 -30.58
C PRO A 103 -1.99 23.33 -29.81
N ASP A 104 -2.99 22.73 -30.45
CA ASP A 104 -4.34 22.54 -29.89
C ASP A 104 -4.55 21.23 -29.10
N VAL A 105 -3.49 20.50 -28.75
CA VAL A 105 -3.58 19.14 -28.18
C VAL A 105 -4.47 19.07 -26.93
N GLU A 106 -4.39 20.05 -26.05
CA GLU A 106 -5.16 20.04 -24.81
C GLU A 106 -6.65 20.38 -25.04
N ARG A 107 -6.98 21.20 -26.04
CA ARG A 107 -8.36 21.40 -26.52
C ARG A 107 -8.93 20.11 -27.12
N TRP A 108 -8.10 19.32 -27.82
CA TRP A 108 -8.51 17.99 -28.27
C TRP A 108 -8.70 16.99 -27.13
N ARG A 109 -8.02 17.13 -25.98
CA ARG A 109 -8.35 16.37 -24.77
C ARG A 109 -9.68 16.77 -24.16
N GLU A 110 -10.01 18.07 -24.14
CA GLU A 110 -11.33 18.54 -23.69
C GLU A 110 -12.45 17.92 -24.54
N VAL A 111 -12.29 17.94 -25.88
CA VAL A 111 -13.21 17.28 -26.83
C VAL A 111 -13.27 15.77 -26.61
N PHE A 112 -12.13 15.09 -26.43
CA PHE A 112 -12.09 13.65 -26.14
C PHE A 112 -12.84 13.31 -24.85
N ASN A 113 -12.64 14.07 -23.78
CA ASN A 113 -13.26 13.86 -22.48
C ASN A 113 -14.78 14.03 -22.56
N ALA A 114 -15.27 15.10 -23.19
CA ALA A 114 -16.71 15.36 -23.34
C ALA A 114 -17.40 14.29 -24.21
N LEU A 115 -16.80 13.90 -25.33
CA LEU A 115 -17.36 12.87 -26.21
C LEU A 115 -17.35 11.47 -25.58
N SER A 116 -16.30 11.12 -24.83
CA SER A 116 -16.14 9.79 -24.20
C SER A 116 -17.09 9.54 -23.03
N LYS A 117 -17.55 10.60 -22.35
CA LYS A 117 -18.59 10.53 -21.32
C LYS A 117 -20.02 10.67 -21.88
N SER A 118 -20.16 10.95 -23.19
CA SER A 118 -21.41 11.37 -23.83
C SER A 118 -22.02 12.68 -23.29
N GLU A 119 -21.19 13.61 -22.80
CA GLU A 119 -21.61 14.97 -22.41
C GLU A 119 -21.95 15.85 -23.63
N MET A 120 -21.56 15.43 -24.85
CA MET A 120 -21.73 16.17 -26.10
C MET A 120 -22.13 15.27 -27.28
N PRO A 121 -22.99 15.74 -28.22
CA PRO A 121 -23.91 16.88 -28.09
C PRO A 121 -24.89 16.65 -26.92
N PRO A 122 -25.41 17.71 -26.28
CA PRO A 122 -26.30 17.58 -25.12
C PRO A 122 -27.73 17.18 -25.54
N GLU A 123 -28.51 16.67 -24.60
CA GLU A 123 -29.86 16.11 -24.85
C GLU A 123 -30.89 17.15 -25.33
N ASP A 124 -30.65 18.45 -25.09
CA ASP A 124 -31.50 19.57 -25.50
C ASP A 124 -31.21 20.12 -26.92
N GLU A 125 -30.18 19.59 -27.61
CA GLU A 125 -29.80 19.95 -28.98
C GLU A 125 -29.96 18.74 -29.96
N PRO A 126 -31.15 18.13 -30.08
CA PRO A 126 -31.35 16.84 -30.74
C PRO A 126 -31.08 16.83 -32.25
N ASP A 127 -31.20 17.97 -32.93
CA ASP A 127 -30.92 18.09 -34.37
C ASP A 127 -29.45 17.79 -34.73
N TYR A 128 -28.55 17.88 -33.74
CA TYR A 128 -27.11 17.61 -33.89
C TYR A 128 -26.70 16.21 -33.41
N ALA A 129 -27.63 15.41 -32.91
CA ALA A 129 -27.39 14.13 -32.23
C ALA A 129 -26.37 13.22 -32.96
N LEU A 130 -25.38 12.75 -32.20
CA LEU A 130 -24.23 12.01 -32.69
C LEU A 130 -24.41 10.51 -32.46
N ALA A 131 -24.55 9.75 -33.54
CA ALA A 131 -24.70 8.29 -33.49
C ALA A 131 -23.45 7.61 -32.91
N ASP A 132 -23.61 6.50 -32.19
CA ASP A 132 -22.50 5.84 -31.48
C ASP A 132 -21.36 5.39 -32.39
N ALA A 133 -21.67 4.97 -33.63
CA ALA A 133 -20.66 4.61 -34.62
C ALA A 133 -19.84 5.82 -35.13
N ASP A 134 -20.40 7.04 -35.06
CA ASP A 134 -19.72 8.29 -35.40
C ASP A 134 -18.95 8.83 -34.19
N ARG A 135 -19.55 8.79 -32.98
CA ARG A 135 -18.89 9.05 -31.69
C ARG A 135 -17.63 8.19 -31.53
N GLY A 136 -17.77 6.88 -31.74
CA GLY A 136 -16.68 5.91 -31.68
C GLY A 136 -15.53 6.26 -32.64
N ARG A 137 -15.82 6.64 -33.89
CA ARG A 137 -14.77 7.05 -34.84
C ARG A 137 -13.98 8.29 -34.40
N ILE A 138 -14.65 9.27 -33.76
CA ILE A 138 -13.96 10.46 -33.23
C ILE A 138 -13.10 10.07 -32.01
N VAL A 139 -13.66 9.29 -31.08
CA VAL A 139 -12.98 8.84 -29.86
C VAL A 139 -11.78 7.92 -30.18
N ASP A 140 -11.91 6.99 -31.13
CA ASP A 140 -10.83 6.12 -31.61
C ASP A 140 -9.70 6.91 -32.27
N TRP A 141 -10.02 7.92 -33.10
CA TRP A 141 -9.03 8.79 -33.72
C TRP A 141 -8.29 9.62 -32.68
N LEU A 142 -9.02 10.30 -31.79
CA LEU A 142 -8.43 11.09 -30.70
C LEU A 142 -7.57 10.24 -29.77
N SER A 143 -8.04 9.04 -29.37
CA SER A 143 -7.27 8.12 -28.55
C SER A 143 -5.99 7.66 -29.23
N GLY A 144 -6.07 7.28 -30.52
CA GLY A 144 -4.91 6.85 -31.30
C GLY A 144 -3.87 7.95 -31.49
N GLU A 145 -4.30 9.16 -31.85
CA GLU A 145 -3.40 10.31 -32.05
C GLU A 145 -2.83 10.84 -30.72
N LEU A 146 -3.62 10.95 -29.65
CA LEU A 146 -3.13 11.35 -28.31
C LEU A 146 -2.13 10.34 -27.75
N ASN A 147 -2.36 9.03 -27.94
CA ASN A 147 -1.42 7.99 -27.55
C ASN A 147 -0.13 8.09 -28.39
N THR A 148 -0.24 8.29 -29.71
CA THR A 148 0.92 8.44 -30.61
C THR A 148 1.73 9.69 -30.28
N ALA A 149 1.08 10.82 -30.00
CA ALA A 149 1.70 12.04 -29.52
C ALA A 149 2.40 11.84 -28.16
N SER A 150 1.75 11.14 -27.22
CA SER A 150 2.36 10.81 -25.93
C SER A 150 3.59 9.92 -26.09
N LEU A 151 3.53 8.91 -26.97
CA LEU A 151 4.66 8.05 -27.30
C LEU A 151 5.81 8.83 -27.95
N ILE A 152 5.54 9.77 -28.85
CA ILE A 152 6.58 10.62 -29.45
C ILE A 152 7.18 11.57 -28.41
N ARG A 153 6.38 12.25 -27.58
CA ARG A 153 6.89 13.09 -26.48
C ARG A 153 7.75 12.27 -25.51
N ARG A 154 7.31 11.07 -25.12
CA ARG A 154 8.06 10.14 -24.24
C ARG A 154 9.34 9.57 -24.86
N ASN A 155 9.43 9.52 -26.20
CA ASN A 155 10.58 8.96 -26.93
C ASN A 155 11.45 10.03 -27.61
N SER A 156 11.11 11.32 -27.52
CA SER A 156 11.92 12.39 -28.10
C SER A 156 13.23 12.53 -27.31
N LYS A 157 14.31 12.94 -28.00
CA LYS A 157 15.64 13.05 -27.38
C LYS A 157 15.77 14.21 -26.38
N GLU A 158 14.76 15.07 -26.28
CA GLU A 158 14.77 16.29 -25.47
C GLU A 158 14.28 16.04 -24.04
N HIS A 159 13.34 15.11 -23.85
CA HIS A 159 12.91 14.66 -22.51
C HIS A 159 13.93 13.69 -21.91
N SER A 160 15.05 14.24 -21.44
CA SER A 160 16.01 13.53 -20.59
C SER A 160 15.30 12.80 -19.46
N SER A 161 15.63 11.53 -19.21
CA SER A 161 14.98 10.74 -18.15
C SER A 161 15.35 11.17 -16.73
N PHE A 162 16.07 12.29 -16.59
CA PHE A 162 16.50 12.86 -15.32
C PHE A 162 15.28 13.35 -14.53
N ARG A 163 14.69 12.43 -13.75
CA ARG A 163 13.64 12.76 -12.77
C ARG A 163 14.11 12.42 -11.38
N ARG A 164 13.64 13.21 -10.40
CA ARG A 164 13.76 12.87 -8.98
C ARG A 164 12.99 11.56 -8.72
N LEU A 165 13.36 10.82 -7.68
CA LEU A 165 12.46 9.86 -7.05
C LEU A 165 11.29 10.63 -6.42
N THR A 166 10.07 10.13 -6.53
CA THR A 166 8.94 10.67 -5.78
C THR A 166 9.15 10.52 -4.27
N ASN A 167 8.37 11.20 -3.45
CA ASN A 167 8.42 11.04 -1.99
C ASN A 167 8.19 9.59 -1.56
N TYR A 168 7.29 8.87 -2.25
CA TYR A 168 7.03 7.45 -1.98
C TYR A 168 8.17 6.56 -2.47
N GLU A 169 8.74 6.81 -3.65
CA GLU A 169 9.89 6.06 -4.14
C GLU A 169 11.14 6.27 -3.28
N TYR A 170 11.41 7.49 -2.84
CA TYR A 170 12.49 7.80 -1.90
C TYR A 170 12.26 7.11 -0.55
N ASN A 171 11.02 7.06 -0.06
CA ASN A 171 10.68 6.33 1.15
C ASN A 171 11.00 4.83 1.01
N TYR A 172 10.45 4.17 -0.01
CA TYR A 172 10.68 2.74 -0.22
C TYR A 172 12.15 2.41 -0.53
N ALA A 173 12.85 3.29 -1.23
CA ALA A 173 14.29 3.18 -1.46
C ALA A 173 15.08 3.18 -0.15
N LEU A 174 14.76 4.05 0.82
CA LEU A 174 15.38 4.02 2.15
C LEU A 174 14.98 2.76 2.95
N GLN A 175 13.72 2.33 2.88
CA GLN A 175 13.25 1.10 3.55
C GLN A 175 14.04 -0.13 3.07
N ASP A 176 14.13 -0.34 1.75
CA ASP A 176 14.80 -1.50 1.15
C ASP A 176 16.34 -1.40 1.23
N LEU A 177 16.90 -0.18 1.24
CA LEU A 177 18.33 0.03 1.47
C LEU A 177 18.72 -0.36 2.89
N LEU A 178 17.99 0.14 3.90
CA LEU A 178 18.39 0.09 5.31
C LEU A 178 17.73 -1.06 6.09
N GLY A 179 16.78 -1.78 5.49
CA GLY A 179 16.03 -2.87 6.14
C GLY A 179 14.98 -2.38 7.14
N LEU A 180 14.43 -1.17 6.94
CA LEU A 180 13.52 -0.52 7.89
C LEU A 180 12.06 -0.60 7.41
N PRO A 181 11.11 -1.12 8.22
CA PRO A 181 9.73 -1.35 7.76
C PRO A 181 8.80 -0.13 7.83
N TYR A 182 9.20 0.94 8.52
CA TYR A 182 8.37 2.13 8.79
C TYR A 182 8.64 3.28 7.82
N SER A 183 7.73 4.26 7.74
CA SER A 183 7.88 5.41 6.84
C SER A 183 8.89 6.43 7.38
N LEU A 184 9.84 6.82 6.54
CA LEU A 184 10.96 7.71 6.83
C LEU A 184 10.75 9.10 6.21
N ALA A 185 10.07 9.18 5.06
CA ALA A 185 9.99 10.39 4.26
C ALA A 185 8.81 11.33 4.57
N ASN A 186 8.03 11.06 5.62
CA ASN A 186 6.79 11.77 6.00
C ASN A 186 6.92 13.31 6.19
N LYS A 187 8.13 13.86 6.20
CA LYS A 187 8.38 15.31 6.32
C LYS A 187 8.55 16.05 4.99
N LEU A 188 8.64 15.33 3.86
CA LEU A 188 8.70 15.98 2.55
C LEU A 188 7.34 16.60 2.19
N PRO A 189 7.31 17.81 1.58
CA PRO A 189 6.06 18.42 1.15
C PRO A 189 5.38 17.57 0.07
N PRO A 190 4.03 17.56 0.00
CA PRO A 190 3.31 16.77 -0.99
C PRO A 190 3.65 17.19 -2.43
N GLU A 191 3.66 16.23 -3.33
CA GLU A 191 4.06 16.43 -4.73
C GLU A 191 2.86 16.72 -5.63
N THR A 192 3.03 17.71 -6.51
CA THR A 192 2.07 18.07 -7.56
C THR A 192 1.91 16.89 -8.54
N ALA A 193 0.67 16.47 -8.76
CA ALA A 193 0.35 15.56 -9.86
C ALA A 193 0.31 16.31 -11.20
N SER A 194 0.73 15.66 -12.28
CA SER A 194 0.48 16.14 -13.65
C SER A 194 -1.01 16.01 -14.02
N GLU A 195 -1.38 16.58 -15.16
CA GLU A 195 -2.76 16.62 -15.66
C GLU A 195 -3.36 15.22 -15.92
N ASP A 196 -2.51 14.20 -16.07
CA ASP A 196 -2.87 12.78 -16.15
C ASP A 196 -2.95 12.07 -14.78
N GLY A 197 -2.81 12.80 -13.67
CA GLY A 197 -2.99 12.33 -12.29
C GLY A 197 -1.74 11.77 -11.60
N PHE A 198 -0.61 11.61 -12.32
CA PHE A 198 0.59 10.97 -11.79
C PHE A 198 1.60 11.97 -11.20
N LYS A 199 2.32 11.55 -10.16
CA LYS A 199 3.30 12.36 -9.42
C LYS A 199 4.75 12.11 -9.86
N ASN A 200 4.96 11.24 -10.86
CA ASN A 200 6.29 10.82 -11.33
C ASN A 200 6.76 11.52 -12.63
N SER A 201 6.08 12.59 -13.05
CA SER A 201 6.49 13.43 -14.19
C SER A 201 7.83 14.16 -13.92
N SER A 202 8.77 14.05 -14.84
CA SER A 202 10.08 14.71 -14.78
C SER A 202 10.00 16.23 -14.71
N GLU A 203 8.97 16.83 -15.31
CA GLU A 203 8.83 18.28 -15.46
C GLU A 203 8.39 18.96 -14.14
N LEU A 204 7.61 18.25 -13.33
CA LEU A 204 7.07 18.72 -12.05
C LEU A 204 7.95 18.34 -10.86
N LEU A 205 8.81 17.33 -11.00
CA LEU A 205 9.70 16.83 -9.94
C LEU A 205 10.98 17.67 -9.75
N GLN A 206 10.83 18.99 -9.79
CA GLN A 206 11.90 19.95 -9.47
C GLN A 206 12.27 19.87 -7.97
N MET A 207 13.41 20.48 -7.60
CA MET A 207 13.93 20.45 -6.23
C MET A 207 14.44 21.82 -5.79
N SER A 208 14.08 22.25 -4.58
CA SER A 208 14.60 23.47 -3.93
C SER A 208 15.78 23.16 -3.00
N VAL A 209 16.57 24.18 -2.67
CA VAL A 209 17.73 24.03 -1.75
C VAL A 209 17.31 23.50 -0.37
N MET A 210 16.16 23.95 0.15
CA MET A 210 15.61 23.46 1.43
C MET A 210 15.28 21.96 1.42
N GLN A 211 14.91 21.40 0.26
CA GLN A 211 14.66 19.95 0.15
C GLN A 211 15.96 19.15 0.24
N PHE A 212 17.09 19.65 -0.25
CA PHE A 212 18.39 18.96 -0.14
C PHE A 212 18.80 18.74 1.33
N GLU A 213 18.71 19.78 2.17
CA GLU A 213 18.97 19.67 3.61
C GLU A 213 17.99 18.69 4.28
N THR A 214 16.70 18.75 3.89
CA THR A 214 15.66 17.85 4.37
C THR A 214 15.96 16.37 3.99
N TYR A 215 16.45 16.11 2.77
CA TYR A 215 16.87 14.77 2.35
C TYR A 215 18.03 14.25 3.20
N ARG A 216 19.08 15.06 3.44
CA ARG A 216 20.20 14.69 4.33
C ARG A 216 19.71 14.41 5.75
N GLU A 217 18.81 15.24 6.30
CA GLU A 217 18.23 15.02 7.62
C GLU A 217 17.44 13.71 7.73
N ILE A 218 16.65 13.38 6.71
CA ILE A 218 15.88 12.12 6.68
C ILE A 218 16.84 10.93 6.58
N GLY A 219 17.82 10.98 5.67
CA GLY A 219 18.83 9.94 5.52
C GLY A 219 19.63 9.71 6.82
N LEU A 220 20.01 10.78 7.50
CA LEU A 220 20.71 10.72 8.79
C LEU A 220 19.87 10.07 9.89
N LYS A 221 18.59 10.42 9.99
CA LYS A 221 17.66 9.86 10.99
C LYS A 221 17.35 8.39 10.68
N ALA A 222 17.24 8.02 9.41
CA ALA A 222 17.10 6.64 8.98
C ALA A 222 18.33 5.80 9.35
N LEU A 223 19.54 6.30 9.04
CA LEU A 223 20.80 5.64 9.40
C LEU A 223 20.96 5.50 10.92
N LYS A 224 20.65 6.53 11.71
CA LYS A 224 20.71 6.49 13.19
C LYS A 224 19.67 5.55 13.83
N ARG A 225 18.62 5.13 13.10
CA ARG A 225 17.73 4.02 13.52
C ARG A 225 18.19 2.65 13.00
N ALA A 226 18.85 2.58 11.84
CA ALA A 226 19.38 1.33 11.28
C ALA A 226 20.66 0.85 11.97
N THR A 227 21.47 1.76 12.50
CA THR A 227 22.78 1.50 13.10
C THR A 227 22.73 1.58 14.62
N VAL A 228 23.49 0.71 15.29
CA VAL A 228 23.68 0.70 16.75
C VAL A 228 25.15 0.91 17.13
N ILE A 229 25.40 1.26 18.39
CA ILE A 229 26.73 1.47 18.98
C ILE A 229 26.82 0.65 20.28
N GLY A 230 27.95 -0.02 20.50
CA GLY A 230 28.27 -0.70 21.77
C GLY A 230 27.51 -2.01 22.04
N ASP A 231 27.34 -2.32 23.31
CA ASP A 231 26.73 -3.56 23.80
C ASP A 231 25.21 -3.61 23.59
N ARG A 232 24.66 -4.84 23.58
CA ARG A 232 23.21 -5.08 23.45
C ARG A 232 22.47 -4.40 24.61
N PRO A 233 21.52 -3.47 24.35
CA PRO A 233 20.76 -2.84 25.41
C PRO A 233 19.88 -3.86 26.12
N GLN A 234 19.76 -3.71 27.45
CA GLN A 234 18.93 -4.60 28.26
C GLN A 234 17.46 -4.42 27.93
N ALA A 235 16.80 -5.50 27.50
CA ALA A 235 15.38 -5.49 27.18
C ALA A 235 14.51 -5.57 28.46
N VAL A 236 13.59 -4.62 28.59
CA VAL A 236 12.51 -4.69 29.58
C VAL A 236 11.51 -5.72 29.08
N THR A 237 11.24 -6.73 29.91
CA THR A 237 10.44 -7.90 29.55
C THR A 237 9.35 -8.16 30.57
N TYR A 238 8.13 -8.38 30.09
CA TYR A 238 6.95 -8.78 30.84
C TYR A 238 6.52 -10.17 30.36
N ILE A 239 6.20 -11.07 31.28
CA ILE A 239 5.59 -12.37 30.97
C ILE A 239 4.29 -12.47 31.77
N ILE A 240 3.20 -12.80 31.09
CA ILE A 240 1.88 -12.98 31.67
C ILE A 240 1.44 -14.41 31.38
N SER A 241 1.59 -15.26 32.40
CA SER A 241 1.17 -16.66 32.39
C SER A 241 -0.25 -16.76 32.95
N MET A 242 -1.22 -17.26 32.18
CA MET A 242 -2.62 -17.30 32.63
C MET A 242 -2.84 -18.26 33.80
N GLN A 243 -1.97 -19.28 33.95
CA GLN A 243 -1.89 -20.11 35.15
C GLN A 243 -1.53 -19.28 36.39
N GLU A 244 -0.51 -18.41 36.30
CA GLU A 244 -0.10 -17.57 37.42
C GLU A 244 -1.15 -16.52 37.76
N GLU A 245 -1.77 -15.90 36.76
CA GLU A 245 -2.88 -14.95 36.98
C GLU A 245 -4.08 -15.63 37.66
N MET A 246 -4.35 -16.91 37.36
CA MET A 246 -5.41 -17.65 38.04
C MET A 246 -5.04 -18.00 39.49
N GLU A 247 -3.79 -18.35 39.79
CA GLU A 247 -3.35 -18.56 41.18
C GLU A 247 -3.32 -17.25 41.99
N LYS A 248 -2.88 -16.14 41.37
CA LYS A 248 -2.99 -14.78 41.96
C LYS A 248 -4.46 -14.45 42.27
N ALA A 249 -5.35 -14.65 41.30
CA ALA A 249 -6.79 -14.38 41.44
C ALA A 249 -7.47 -15.23 42.54
N LYS A 250 -7.09 -16.50 42.69
CA LYS A 250 -7.51 -17.34 43.83
C LYS A 250 -6.95 -16.84 45.16
N GLY A 251 -5.69 -16.40 45.17
CA GLY A 251 -4.96 -15.94 46.37
C GLY A 251 -5.55 -14.72 47.08
N TYR A 252 -6.32 -13.89 46.37
CA TYR A 252 -7.01 -12.74 47.00
C TYR A 252 -8.15 -13.12 47.95
N GLY A 253 -8.70 -14.34 47.84
CA GLY A 253 -9.60 -14.94 48.83
C GLY A 253 -11.06 -14.44 48.83
N LYS A 254 -11.97 -15.36 49.21
CA LYS A 254 -13.43 -15.25 49.44
C LYS A 254 -14.33 -14.49 48.45
N ASP A 255 -13.99 -13.27 48.02
CA ASP A 255 -14.81 -12.42 47.14
C ASP A 255 -14.54 -12.68 45.65
N ALA A 256 -13.56 -13.54 45.35
CA ALA A 256 -13.21 -14.00 44.01
C ALA A 256 -14.39 -14.78 43.36
N LYS A 257 -15.06 -14.14 42.40
CA LYS A 257 -16.18 -14.72 41.64
C LYS A 257 -15.70 -15.83 40.71
N THR A 258 -15.69 -17.03 41.25
CA THR A 258 -15.50 -18.30 40.54
C THR A 258 -16.85 -18.86 40.08
N PHE A 259 -16.82 -19.71 39.06
CA PHE A 259 -17.99 -20.39 38.49
C PHE A 259 -17.53 -21.66 37.77
N ASP A 260 -18.42 -22.63 37.58
CA ASP A 260 -18.14 -23.87 36.84
C ASP A 260 -18.86 -23.91 35.48
N LYS A 261 -18.28 -24.56 34.47
CA LYS A 261 -18.92 -24.81 33.17
C LYS A 261 -20.23 -25.60 33.29
N GLY A 262 -20.39 -26.41 34.34
CA GLY A 262 -21.62 -27.14 34.64
C GLY A 262 -22.78 -26.31 35.19
N GLU A 263 -22.56 -25.04 35.57
CA GLU A 263 -23.60 -24.19 36.15
C GLU A 263 -24.43 -23.43 35.08
N GLU A 264 -25.71 -23.18 35.39
CA GLU A 264 -26.57 -22.28 34.60
C GLU A 264 -25.98 -20.84 34.52
N SER A 265 -25.20 -20.44 35.53
CA SER A 265 -24.46 -19.17 35.58
C SER A 265 -23.50 -18.99 34.41
N TYR A 266 -22.92 -20.08 33.89
CA TYR A 266 -21.86 -20.07 32.88
C TYR A 266 -22.26 -19.36 31.59
N ARG A 267 -23.55 -19.43 31.21
CA ARG A 267 -24.09 -18.73 30.02
C ARG A 267 -23.90 -17.20 30.08
N LYS A 268 -23.82 -16.61 31.27
CA LYS A 268 -23.54 -15.18 31.47
C LYS A 268 -22.04 -14.90 31.47
N HIS A 269 -21.26 -15.73 32.15
CA HIS A 269 -19.81 -15.56 32.27
C HIS A 269 -19.03 -15.83 30.97
N ARG A 270 -19.46 -16.79 30.14
CA ARG A 270 -18.80 -17.11 28.86
C ARG A 270 -18.74 -15.95 27.86
N ASN A 271 -19.64 -14.97 28.00
CA ASN A 271 -19.72 -13.78 27.15
C ASN A 271 -18.90 -12.59 27.69
N GLN A 272 -18.23 -12.77 28.84
CA GLN A 272 -17.33 -11.80 29.47
C GLN A 272 -15.90 -12.33 29.45
N GLN A 273 -14.91 -11.45 29.51
CA GLN A 273 -13.52 -11.87 29.73
C GLN A 273 -13.34 -12.58 31.08
N HIS A 274 -12.70 -13.75 31.07
CA HIS A 274 -12.44 -14.56 32.26
C HIS A 274 -11.26 -15.52 32.06
N LEU A 275 -10.60 -15.92 33.15
CA LEU A 275 -9.66 -17.05 33.14
C LEU A 275 -10.45 -18.35 33.30
N PHE A 276 -10.04 -19.42 32.61
CA PHE A 276 -10.73 -20.70 32.55
C PHE A 276 -9.75 -21.88 32.52
N HIS A 277 -9.90 -22.82 33.43
CA HIS A 277 -9.12 -24.06 33.47
C HIS A 277 -9.83 -25.15 32.67
N ARG A 278 -9.34 -25.40 31.44
CA ARG A 278 -10.00 -26.23 30.42
C ARG A 278 -10.34 -27.64 30.90
N GLU A 279 -9.41 -28.27 31.61
CA GLU A 279 -9.55 -29.64 32.12
C GLU A 279 -10.51 -29.78 33.32
N THR A 280 -10.60 -28.76 34.18
CA THR A 280 -11.38 -28.83 35.43
C THR A 280 -12.72 -28.11 35.36
N GLY A 281 -13.02 -27.41 34.26
CA GLY A 281 -14.28 -26.69 34.05
C GLY A 281 -14.41 -25.37 34.82
N LYS A 282 -13.40 -24.97 35.61
CA LYS A 282 -13.50 -23.84 36.55
C LYS A 282 -13.04 -22.53 35.93
N GLY A 283 -13.88 -21.51 36.03
CA GLY A 283 -13.58 -20.14 35.62
C GLY A 283 -13.49 -19.16 36.79
N ILE A 284 -12.85 -18.02 36.54
CA ILE A 284 -12.76 -16.87 37.45
C ILE A 284 -12.77 -15.56 36.64
N GLN A 285 -13.57 -14.58 37.07
CA GLN A 285 -13.67 -13.29 36.39
C GLN A 285 -12.31 -12.55 36.38
N PHE A 286 -11.88 -12.02 35.23
CA PHE A 286 -10.58 -11.38 35.06
C PHE A 286 -10.64 -10.23 34.05
N SER A 287 -10.11 -9.07 34.42
CA SER A 287 -10.19 -7.81 33.64
C SER A 287 -8.82 -7.23 33.25
N GLY A 288 -7.75 -8.04 33.29
CA GLY A 288 -6.37 -7.54 33.24
C GLY A 288 -5.93 -6.89 34.56
N GLY A 289 -4.74 -6.28 34.57
CA GLY A 289 -4.16 -5.68 35.78
C GLY A 289 -2.77 -5.07 35.59
N ASN A 290 -2.17 -4.63 36.70
CA ASN A 290 -0.84 -4.02 36.78
C ASN A 290 0.26 -5.04 36.47
N THR A 291 0.88 -4.92 35.29
CA THR A 291 1.90 -5.85 34.81
C THR A 291 3.28 -5.27 35.08
N MET A 292 3.99 -5.82 36.07
CA MET A 292 5.37 -5.43 36.37
C MET A 292 6.37 -6.20 35.49
N PRO A 293 7.46 -5.56 35.01
CA PRO A 293 8.51 -6.26 34.29
C PRO A 293 9.31 -7.16 35.23
N ILE A 294 9.94 -8.20 34.67
CA ILE A 294 10.71 -9.18 35.44
C ILE A 294 12.00 -8.52 35.97
N LYS A 295 12.14 -8.46 37.30
CA LYS A 295 13.21 -7.72 37.99
C LYS A 295 14.63 -8.24 37.75
N ALA A 296 14.77 -9.50 37.36
CA ALA A 296 16.02 -10.11 36.93
C ALA A 296 15.72 -11.11 35.81
N MET A 297 16.31 -10.90 34.64
CA MET A 297 16.14 -11.86 33.54
C MET A 297 16.83 -13.18 33.90
N PRO A 298 16.26 -14.34 33.54
CA PRO A 298 17.09 -15.50 33.20
C PRO A 298 18.15 -15.08 32.17
N LYS A 299 19.30 -15.75 32.14
CA LYS A 299 20.47 -15.33 31.31
C LYS A 299 20.07 -14.95 29.88
N ALA A 300 20.75 -13.95 29.32
CA ALA A 300 20.35 -13.18 28.13
C ALA A 300 20.09 -13.97 26.82
N GLU A 301 20.30 -15.29 26.82
CA GLU A 301 19.91 -16.24 25.78
C GLU A 301 18.39 -16.51 25.76
N VAL A 302 17.65 -16.15 26.82
CA VAL A 302 16.26 -16.60 27.05
C VAL A 302 15.16 -15.77 26.37
N ALA A 303 15.45 -14.56 25.89
CA ALA A 303 14.45 -13.65 25.27
C ALA A 303 13.96 -14.07 23.87
N ALA A 304 14.28 -15.29 23.42
CA ALA A 304 13.76 -15.88 22.19
C ALA A 304 13.63 -17.40 22.37
N GLY A 305 12.40 -17.87 22.63
CA GLY A 305 12.10 -19.31 22.64
C GLY A 305 11.94 -19.96 24.01
N TYR A 306 11.56 -19.22 25.06
CA TYR A 306 11.09 -19.84 26.31
C TYR A 306 9.72 -20.52 26.09
N ALA A 307 9.76 -21.70 25.46
CA ALA A 307 8.61 -22.56 25.22
C ALA A 307 8.15 -23.20 26.53
N THR A 308 7.42 -22.43 27.34
CA THR A 308 6.59 -22.98 28.41
C THR A 308 5.64 -24.04 27.82
N ALA A 309 5.34 -25.10 28.57
CA ALA A 309 4.27 -26.02 28.20
C ALA A 309 2.96 -25.24 27.99
N VAL A 310 2.09 -25.72 27.09
CA VAL A 310 0.77 -25.12 26.88
C VAL A 310 -0.01 -25.24 28.20
N SER A 311 -0.46 -24.11 28.72
CA SER A 311 -1.17 -24.07 30.00
C SER A 311 -2.61 -24.56 29.84
N PRO A 312 -3.11 -25.46 30.72
CA PRO A 312 -4.52 -25.85 30.73
C PRO A 312 -5.44 -24.70 31.21
N VAL A 313 -4.86 -23.67 31.83
CA VAL A 313 -5.53 -22.41 32.15
C VAL A 313 -5.33 -21.40 31.02
N VAL A 314 -6.44 -20.88 30.50
CA VAL A 314 -6.47 -19.88 29.42
C VAL A 314 -7.29 -18.67 29.84
N LEU A 315 -6.92 -17.50 29.34
CA LEU A 315 -7.81 -16.36 29.21
C LEU A 315 -8.78 -16.63 28.05
N VAL A 316 -10.07 -16.64 28.35
CA VAL A 316 -11.14 -16.60 27.37
C VAL A 316 -11.41 -15.14 27.03
N LEU A 317 -11.16 -14.76 25.78
CA LEU A 317 -11.42 -13.42 25.23
C LEU A 317 -12.56 -13.53 24.19
N PRO A 318 -13.81 -13.23 24.56
CA PRO A 318 -14.96 -13.26 23.64
C PRO A 318 -14.88 -12.14 22.59
N ARG A 319 -15.75 -12.23 21.58
CA ARG A 319 -15.93 -11.17 20.57
C ARG A 319 -16.08 -9.79 21.21
N SER A 320 -15.41 -8.79 20.64
CA SER A 320 -15.52 -7.37 21.06
C SER A 320 -15.20 -7.11 22.54
N ASN A 321 -14.39 -7.98 23.16
CA ASN A 321 -13.73 -7.70 24.44
C ASN A 321 -12.26 -7.31 24.18
N GLU A 322 -11.70 -6.47 25.05
CA GLU A 322 -10.29 -6.07 25.10
C GLU A 322 -9.64 -6.64 26.37
N LEU A 323 -8.42 -7.21 26.26
CA LEU A 323 -7.55 -7.40 27.42
C LEU A 323 -6.67 -6.16 27.58
N LYS A 324 -6.91 -5.39 28.63
CA LYS A 324 -6.08 -4.23 28.99
C LYS A 324 -4.96 -4.62 29.96
N LEU A 325 -3.71 -4.33 29.58
CA LEU A 325 -2.51 -4.50 30.40
C LEU A 325 -1.91 -3.13 30.72
N ASP A 326 -1.69 -2.85 32.01
CA ASP A 326 -0.96 -1.67 32.47
C ASP A 326 0.54 -2.01 32.57
N LEU A 327 1.38 -1.23 31.87
CA LEU A 327 2.83 -1.42 31.78
C LEU A 327 3.62 -0.37 32.59
N ASP A 328 2.94 0.47 33.38
CA ASP A 328 3.48 1.61 34.13
C ASP A 328 4.36 2.49 33.22
N ARG A 329 5.68 2.53 33.47
CA ARG A 329 6.63 3.45 32.84
C ARG A 329 7.87 2.78 32.24
N PHE A 330 7.93 1.45 32.26
CA PHE A 330 9.19 0.74 32.07
C PHE A 330 9.56 0.52 30.60
N LEU A 331 8.64 0.75 29.65
CA LEU A 331 8.96 0.71 28.23
C LEU A 331 9.99 1.80 27.85
N PRO A 332 11.03 1.49 27.06
CA PRO A 332 12.00 2.46 26.60
C PRO A 332 11.37 3.53 25.69
N ASP A 333 12.11 4.58 25.37
CA ASP A 333 11.64 5.62 24.44
C ASP A 333 11.62 5.17 22.98
N ASP A 334 12.50 4.25 22.59
CA ASP A 334 12.80 3.86 21.21
C ASP A 334 13.10 2.35 21.11
N GLY A 335 13.21 1.86 19.88
CA GLY A 335 13.35 0.45 19.54
C GLY A 335 12.01 -0.25 19.29
N VAL A 336 12.08 -1.52 18.90
CA VAL A 336 10.89 -2.34 18.64
C VAL A 336 10.39 -2.96 19.94
N MET A 337 9.13 -2.71 20.30
CA MET A 337 8.40 -3.53 21.25
C MET A 337 7.84 -4.74 20.51
N ARG A 338 8.33 -5.94 20.82
CA ARG A 338 7.75 -7.20 20.34
C ARG A 338 6.75 -7.72 21.36
N VAL A 339 5.52 -7.98 20.90
CA VAL A 339 4.43 -8.58 21.68
C VAL A 339 4.17 -9.95 21.09
N ARG A 340 4.36 -11.03 21.86
CA ARG A 340 4.08 -12.42 21.47
C ARG A 340 2.90 -12.93 22.29
N ILE A 341 1.93 -13.56 21.63
CA ILE A 341 0.69 -14.06 22.23
C ILE A 341 0.52 -15.50 21.75
N ARG A 342 0.54 -16.49 22.65
CA ARG A 342 0.15 -17.85 22.30
C ARG A 342 -1.37 -17.96 22.39
N ALA A 343 -2.00 -18.19 21.24
CA ALA A 343 -3.44 -18.14 21.08
C ALA A 343 -3.97 -19.30 20.24
N GLY A 344 -5.16 -19.78 20.60
CA GLY A 344 -5.98 -20.70 19.82
C GLY A 344 -7.43 -20.24 19.74
N ARG A 345 -8.21 -20.81 18.83
CA ARG A 345 -9.65 -20.53 18.67
C ARG A 345 -10.52 -21.68 19.18
N SER A 346 -11.63 -21.36 19.85
CA SER A 346 -12.51 -22.35 20.52
C SER A 346 -13.24 -23.31 19.58
N THR A 347 -13.53 -22.89 18.34
CA THR A 347 -14.21 -23.70 17.32
C THR A 347 -13.59 -23.42 15.95
N MET A 348 -13.44 -24.44 15.11
CA MET A 348 -12.83 -24.34 13.77
C MET A 348 -13.84 -24.06 12.64
N ASN A 349 -15.03 -23.52 12.98
CA ASN A 349 -16.04 -23.13 11.98
C ASN A 349 -15.46 -22.18 10.90
N PRO A 350 -15.47 -22.55 9.61
CA PRO A 350 -14.87 -21.73 8.54
C PRO A 350 -15.62 -20.40 8.29
N ASP A 351 -16.89 -20.31 8.68
CA ASP A 351 -17.68 -19.07 8.55
C ASP A 351 -17.38 -18.06 9.69
N GLU A 352 -16.66 -18.50 10.72
CA GLU A 352 -16.24 -17.68 11.86
C GLU A 352 -14.75 -17.34 11.80
N PHE A 353 -14.44 -16.08 12.07
CA PHE A 353 -13.10 -15.53 12.03
C PHE A 353 -12.84 -14.68 13.29
N ALA A 354 -11.62 -14.80 13.83
CA ALA A 354 -11.08 -13.93 14.86
C ALA A 354 -9.66 -13.51 14.51
N SER A 355 -9.34 -12.27 14.81
CA SER A 355 -8.00 -11.69 14.73
C SER A 355 -7.71 -10.84 15.95
N LEU A 356 -6.46 -10.82 16.36
CA LEU A 356 -5.97 -9.94 17.40
C LEU A 356 -5.53 -8.60 16.80
N ARG A 357 -5.92 -7.51 17.46
CA ARG A 357 -5.47 -6.13 17.20
C ARG A 357 -4.81 -5.60 18.46
N LEU A 358 -3.81 -4.75 18.31
CA LEU A 358 -3.16 -4.05 19.42
C LEU A 358 -3.49 -2.57 19.40
N ILE A 359 -3.91 -2.06 20.56
CA ILE A 359 -4.16 -0.64 20.82
C ILE A 359 -3.21 -0.19 21.93
N PHE A 360 -2.60 0.99 21.78
CA PHE A 360 -1.79 1.62 22.81
C PHE A 360 -2.46 2.91 23.29
N SER A 361 -2.44 3.16 24.59
CA SER A 361 -3.16 4.29 25.19
C SER A 361 -2.48 4.80 26.45
N ALA A 362 -2.77 6.06 26.81
CA ALA A 362 -2.46 6.59 28.13
C ALA A 362 -3.51 7.62 28.55
N HIS A 363 -3.72 7.75 29.86
CA HIS A 363 -4.62 8.74 30.46
C HIS A 363 -3.79 9.59 31.42
N THR A 364 -3.38 10.80 31.02
CA THR A 364 -2.54 11.68 31.84
C THR A 364 -3.36 12.50 32.82
N SER A 365 -4.61 12.81 32.46
CA SER A 365 -5.64 13.39 33.33
C SER A 365 -7.04 13.02 32.81
N ASN A 366 -8.09 13.40 33.55
CA ASN A 366 -9.48 13.19 33.12
C ASN A 366 -9.78 13.81 31.74
N ASN A 367 -9.13 14.94 31.42
CA ASN A 367 -9.35 15.71 30.19
C ASN A 367 -8.25 15.49 29.14
N ALA A 368 -7.28 14.60 29.40
CA ALA A 368 -6.16 14.34 28.49
C ALA A 368 -5.84 12.83 28.48
N ASN A 369 -6.24 12.18 27.40
CA ASN A 369 -5.93 10.78 27.10
C ASN A 369 -5.71 10.63 25.58
N PHE A 370 -5.14 9.50 25.18
CA PHE A 370 -5.12 9.05 23.79
C PHE A 370 -5.32 7.54 23.73
N SER A 371 -5.83 7.07 22.59
CA SER A 371 -5.93 5.64 22.26
C SER A 371 -5.70 5.48 20.76
N GLN A 372 -4.76 4.63 20.36
CA GLN A 372 -4.29 4.48 18.98
C GLN A 372 -4.12 2.99 18.64
N VAL A 373 -4.62 2.54 17.49
CA VAL A 373 -4.28 1.21 16.96
C VAL A 373 -2.80 1.22 16.55
N VAL A 374 -2.00 0.34 17.14
CA VAL A 374 -0.55 0.25 16.91
C VAL A 374 -0.12 -1.02 16.16
N SER A 375 -0.98 -2.02 16.06
CA SER A 375 -0.78 -3.15 15.14
C SER A 375 -1.00 -2.70 13.69
N ALA A 376 0.02 -2.84 12.84
CA ALA A 376 -0.05 -2.46 11.41
C ALA A 376 -1.14 -3.21 10.61
N ARG A 377 -1.61 -4.36 11.12
CA ARG A 377 -2.81 -5.08 10.68
C ARG A 377 -3.33 -5.94 11.83
N ASP A 378 -4.61 -6.30 11.77
CA ASP A 378 -5.16 -7.35 12.63
C ASP A 378 -4.61 -8.71 12.18
N ILE A 379 -4.13 -9.54 13.11
CA ILE A 379 -3.49 -10.84 12.78
C ILE A 379 -4.45 -11.99 13.13
N PRO A 380 -4.78 -12.91 12.18
CA PRO A 380 -5.74 -13.98 12.41
C PRO A 380 -5.30 -14.99 13.48
N VAL A 381 -6.26 -15.47 14.26
CA VAL A 381 -6.11 -16.65 15.12
C VAL A 381 -6.55 -17.87 14.32
N THR A 382 -5.60 -18.52 13.64
CA THR A 382 -5.85 -19.72 12.81
C THR A 382 -5.71 -21.03 13.59
N ALA A 383 -4.88 -21.03 14.63
CA ALA A 383 -4.53 -22.20 15.43
C ALA A 383 -5.69 -22.68 16.31
N SER A 384 -5.85 -23.99 16.50
CA SER A 384 -6.90 -24.55 17.35
C SER A 384 -6.65 -24.30 18.84
N ALA A 385 -7.67 -24.49 19.68
CA ALA A 385 -7.50 -24.49 21.13
C ALA A 385 -6.52 -25.58 21.64
N ASP A 386 -6.34 -26.67 20.91
CA ASP A 386 -5.55 -27.84 21.33
C ASP A 386 -4.08 -27.78 20.86
N ASP A 387 -3.81 -27.04 19.78
CA ASP A 387 -2.47 -26.68 19.29
C ASP A 387 -2.38 -25.14 19.13
N PRO A 388 -2.31 -24.36 20.22
CA PRO A 388 -2.29 -22.90 20.16
C PRO A 388 -0.92 -22.36 19.76
N GLN A 389 -0.88 -21.42 18.82
CA GLN A 389 0.36 -20.95 18.19
C GLN A 389 0.71 -19.51 18.59
N PHE A 390 1.99 -19.14 18.47
CA PHE A 390 2.47 -17.80 18.78
C PHE A 390 2.22 -16.82 17.63
N ILE A 391 1.22 -15.96 17.82
CA ILE A 391 1.07 -14.70 17.08
C ILE A 391 2.11 -13.71 17.63
N HIS A 392 2.69 -12.86 16.77
CA HIS A 392 3.54 -11.78 17.21
C HIS A 392 3.31 -10.47 16.45
N PHE A 393 3.54 -9.36 17.14
CA PHE A 393 3.48 -7.99 16.62
C PHE A 393 4.77 -7.26 16.97
N ASP A 394 5.27 -6.45 16.04
CA ASP A 394 6.43 -5.60 16.22
C ASP A 394 6.01 -4.13 16.10
N ILE A 395 6.19 -3.36 17.17
CA ILE A 395 5.73 -1.96 17.28
C ILE A 395 6.95 -1.05 17.49
N PRO A 396 7.31 -0.17 16.52
CA PRO A 396 8.34 0.84 16.73
C PRO A 396 7.89 1.89 17.76
N LEU A 397 8.54 1.91 18.93
CA LEU A 397 8.14 2.76 20.06
C LEU A 397 8.31 4.27 19.80
N SER A 398 9.10 4.62 18.78
CA SER A 398 9.31 5.99 18.28
C SER A 398 8.16 6.54 17.44
N ASP A 399 7.31 5.68 16.88
CA ASP A 399 6.36 6.02 15.81
C ASP A 399 4.89 5.95 16.28
N ILE A 400 4.68 5.58 17.55
CA ILE A 400 3.37 5.59 18.23
C ILE A 400 3.27 6.81 19.15
N GLN A 401 2.05 7.23 19.49
CA GLN A 401 1.85 8.22 20.55
C GLN A 401 2.26 7.61 21.91
N ARG A 402 2.99 8.39 22.72
CA ARG A 402 3.53 7.99 24.03
C ARG A 402 3.09 8.96 25.13
N ASN A 403 2.98 8.48 26.37
CA ASN A 403 2.68 9.33 27.51
C ASN A 403 3.85 10.30 27.78
N PRO A 404 3.66 11.64 27.74
CA PRO A 404 4.72 12.60 27.99
C PRO A 404 5.24 12.55 29.44
N PHE A 405 4.43 12.06 30.38
CA PHE A 405 4.77 11.96 31.80
C PHE A 405 5.38 10.60 32.20
N ARG A 406 5.53 9.63 31.27
CA ARG A 406 6.04 8.28 31.57
C ARG A 406 7.26 8.26 32.50
N LYS A 407 8.23 9.16 32.26
CA LYS A 407 9.50 9.23 33.02
C LYS A 407 9.38 9.76 34.46
N LEU A 408 8.20 10.20 34.93
CA LEU A 408 8.07 10.76 36.27
C LEU A 408 8.34 9.73 37.38
N ALA A 409 8.92 10.22 38.47
CA ALA A 409 9.06 9.46 39.72
C ALA A 409 7.75 9.44 40.54
N THR A 410 6.97 10.52 40.47
CA THR A 410 5.63 10.61 41.03
C THR A 410 4.62 9.77 40.24
N THR A 411 3.45 9.53 40.82
CA THR A 411 2.29 8.90 40.17
C THR A 411 1.30 9.92 39.60
N PHE A 412 1.53 11.22 39.82
CA PHE A 412 0.77 12.33 39.22
C PHE A 412 1.72 13.38 38.60
N PRO A 413 1.39 13.95 37.41
CA PRO A 413 0.38 13.48 36.45
C PRO A 413 0.55 12.00 36.09
N ARG A 414 -0.53 11.33 35.68
CA ARG A 414 -0.51 9.88 35.46
C ARG A 414 0.50 9.53 34.35
N ARG A 415 1.46 8.69 34.69
CA ARG A 415 2.60 8.31 33.85
C ARG A 415 2.37 7.00 33.07
N ASP A 416 1.39 6.24 33.53
CA ASP A 416 1.04 4.89 33.10
C ASP A 416 0.77 4.82 31.59
N GLU A 417 1.26 3.75 30.95
CA GLU A 417 0.99 3.40 29.55
C GLU A 417 0.34 2.01 29.47
N PHE A 418 -0.73 1.89 28.67
CA PHE A 418 -1.53 0.67 28.58
C PHE A 418 -1.50 0.09 27.17
N LEU A 419 -1.22 -1.21 27.08
CA LEU A 419 -1.40 -2.03 25.89
C LEU A 419 -2.72 -2.79 25.99
N HIS A 420 -3.53 -2.76 24.95
CA HIS A 420 -4.74 -3.57 24.82
C HIS A 420 -4.60 -4.61 23.72
N ILE A 421 -5.23 -5.77 23.94
CA ILE A 421 -5.34 -6.87 22.97
C ILE A 421 -6.84 -7.08 22.70
N ASP A 422 -7.29 -6.63 21.53
CA ASP A 422 -8.69 -6.71 21.09
C ASP A 422 -8.97 -8.04 20.37
N ASN A 423 -10.09 -8.70 20.68
CA ASN A 423 -10.65 -9.72 19.80
C ASN A 423 -11.58 -9.10 18.73
N VAL A 424 -11.00 -8.83 17.56
CA VAL A 424 -11.73 -8.45 16.35
C VAL A 424 -12.26 -9.71 15.68
N SER A 425 -13.53 -10.02 15.88
CA SER A 425 -14.20 -11.22 15.32
C SER A 425 -15.61 -10.94 14.81
N ASN A 426 -16.05 -11.77 13.88
CA ASN A 426 -17.38 -11.70 13.27
C ASN A 426 -18.42 -12.62 13.93
N ALA A 427 -17.96 -13.54 14.79
CA ALA A 427 -18.75 -14.69 15.23
C ALA A 427 -20.09 -14.30 15.87
N PRO A 428 -21.19 -15.00 15.53
CA PRO A 428 -22.52 -14.66 16.01
C PRO A 428 -22.64 -14.87 17.52
N GLY A 429 -23.53 -14.11 18.16
CA GLY A 429 -23.97 -14.46 19.51
C GLY A 429 -24.74 -15.78 19.48
N GLY A 430 -24.30 -16.79 20.21
CA GLY A 430 -24.85 -18.15 20.12
C GLY A 430 -24.60 -19.02 21.36
N GLU A 431 -24.81 -20.32 21.20
CA GLU A 431 -24.54 -21.36 22.21
C GLU A 431 -23.04 -21.50 22.48
N GLU A 432 -22.25 -21.71 21.43
CA GLU A 432 -20.79 -21.86 21.45
C GLU A 432 -20.13 -20.92 20.42
N PRO A 433 -20.08 -19.60 20.70
CA PRO A 433 -19.48 -18.63 19.78
C PRO A 433 -17.95 -18.74 19.75
N LEU A 434 -17.32 -18.27 18.66
CA LEU A 434 -15.87 -18.10 18.61
C LEU A 434 -15.34 -17.27 19.78
N GLN A 435 -14.43 -17.86 20.53
CA GLN A 435 -13.63 -17.21 21.56
C GLN A 435 -12.16 -17.40 21.20
N VAL A 436 -11.36 -16.36 21.42
CA VAL A 436 -9.90 -16.50 21.39
C VAL A 436 -9.46 -16.95 22.78
N LEU A 437 -8.67 -18.02 22.83
CA LEU A 437 -8.12 -18.59 24.04
C LEU A 437 -6.62 -18.27 24.07
N ILE A 438 -6.18 -17.45 25.02
CA ILE A 438 -4.78 -17.06 25.20
C ILE A 438 -4.26 -17.72 26.47
N ASP A 439 -3.15 -18.45 26.43
CA ASP A 439 -2.57 -19.08 27.63
C ASP A 439 -1.28 -18.37 28.11
N HIS A 440 -0.60 -17.65 27.20
CA HIS A 440 0.67 -17.00 27.47
C HIS A 440 0.86 -15.71 26.65
N ILE A 441 1.34 -14.64 27.29
CA ILE A 441 1.73 -13.38 26.64
C ILE A 441 3.16 -13.02 27.09
N GLU A 442 3.99 -12.60 26.14
CA GLU A 442 5.33 -12.05 26.37
C GLU A 442 5.44 -10.68 25.68
N ILE A 443 5.97 -9.68 26.38
CA ILE A 443 6.21 -8.33 25.84
C ILE A 443 7.67 -7.99 26.11
N SER A 444 8.45 -7.65 25.09
CA SER A 444 9.88 -7.33 25.21
C SER A 444 10.24 -6.06 24.44
N ALA A 445 10.96 -5.13 25.06
CA ALA A 445 11.43 -3.89 24.42
C ALA A 445 12.78 -3.39 25.00
N PRO A 446 13.77 -3.01 24.17
CA PRO A 446 13.80 -3.19 22.72
C PRO A 446 14.08 -4.67 22.36
N PHE A 447 13.27 -5.24 21.47
CA PHE A 447 13.50 -6.57 20.93
C PHE A 447 14.55 -6.53 19.81
N TYR A 448 15.45 -7.51 19.82
CA TYR A 448 16.43 -7.76 18.76
C TYR A 448 16.59 -9.26 18.55
N GLU A 449 16.46 -9.72 17.30
CA GLU A 449 16.64 -11.12 16.91
C GLU A 449 18.13 -11.53 16.95
N GLN A 450 19.02 -10.62 16.57
CA GLN A 450 20.47 -10.73 16.66
C GLN A 450 21.09 -9.42 17.18
N TRP A 451 22.30 -9.48 17.73
CA TRP A 451 23.10 -8.29 18.04
C TRP A 451 24.51 -8.38 17.42
N PRO A 452 24.98 -7.34 16.69
CA PRO A 452 24.23 -6.18 16.23
C PRO A 452 23.04 -6.55 15.33
N PRO A 453 22.02 -5.68 15.19
CA PRO A 453 20.85 -5.95 14.33
C PRO A 453 21.26 -6.11 12.87
N LYS A 454 20.47 -6.84 12.07
CA LYS A 454 20.77 -7.05 10.64
C LYS A 454 20.97 -5.72 9.89
N THR A 455 20.16 -4.70 10.22
CA THR A 455 20.22 -3.34 9.67
C THR A 455 21.59 -2.67 9.89
N HIS A 456 22.27 -2.93 11.02
CA HIS A 456 23.63 -2.49 11.28
C HIS A 456 24.63 -3.34 10.50
N THR A 457 24.54 -4.67 10.55
CA THR A 457 25.53 -5.56 9.91
C THR A 457 25.51 -5.52 8.37
N GLU A 458 24.40 -5.10 7.76
CA GLU A 458 24.34 -4.87 6.31
C GLU A 458 25.13 -3.63 5.88
N ILE A 459 25.30 -2.65 6.77
CA ILE A 459 26.10 -1.43 6.56
C ILE A 459 27.55 -1.68 7.02
N PHE A 460 27.71 -2.00 8.30
CA PHE A 460 28.99 -2.26 8.97
C PHE A 460 29.34 -3.76 8.95
N ILE A 461 29.71 -4.22 7.75
CA ILE A 461 29.99 -5.62 7.43
C ILE A 461 31.07 -6.27 8.32
N ALA A 462 31.10 -7.61 8.34
CA ALA A 462 32.26 -8.33 8.84
C ALA A 462 33.47 -8.10 7.90
N SER A 463 34.63 -7.85 8.49
CA SER A 463 35.91 -7.65 7.81
C SER A 463 37.04 -7.85 8.81
N ASP A 464 38.15 -8.44 8.38
CA ASP A 464 39.38 -8.56 9.19
C ASP A 464 40.09 -7.20 9.33
N HIS A 465 39.79 -6.24 8.46
CA HIS A 465 40.40 -4.91 8.44
C HIS A 465 39.77 -3.89 9.40
N LYS A 466 38.85 -4.29 10.29
CA LYS A 466 38.11 -3.36 11.18
C LYS A 466 38.98 -2.47 12.07
N SER A 467 40.23 -2.84 12.36
CA SER A 467 41.18 -2.01 13.08
C SER A 467 41.84 -0.90 12.23
N ASP A 468 41.74 -0.98 10.90
CA ASP A 468 42.19 0.05 9.96
C ASP A 468 40.97 0.78 9.38
N GLU A 469 40.68 1.96 9.96
CA GLU A 469 39.55 2.80 9.53
C GLU A 469 39.67 3.26 8.06
N GLN A 470 40.87 3.29 7.47
CA GLN A 470 41.08 3.67 6.07
C GLN A 470 40.73 2.54 5.11
N ILE A 471 41.08 1.29 5.44
CA ILE A 471 40.71 0.12 4.63
C ILE A 471 39.21 -0.20 4.83
N TYR A 472 38.78 -0.38 6.08
CA TYR A 472 37.40 -0.73 6.41
C TYR A 472 36.40 0.37 5.99
N GLY A 473 36.78 1.64 6.07
CA GLY A 473 35.97 2.76 5.56
C GLY A 473 35.67 2.63 4.06
N ARG A 474 36.63 2.19 3.25
CA ARG A 474 36.47 1.97 1.81
C ARG A 474 35.59 0.76 1.51
N GLU A 475 35.69 -0.30 2.30
CA GLU A 475 34.84 -1.50 2.19
C GLU A 475 33.37 -1.18 2.47
N VAL A 476 33.10 -0.48 3.57
CA VAL A 476 31.75 0.00 3.96
C VAL A 476 31.18 0.93 2.89
N LEU A 477 31.94 1.94 2.45
CA LEU A 477 31.52 2.86 1.39
C LEU A 477 31.25 2.12 0.08
N ASN A 478 32.11 1.19 -0.34
CA ASN A 478 31.93 0.45 -1.59
C ASN A 478 30.63 -0.38 -1.59
N LYS A 479 30.35 -1.14 -0.51
CA LYS A 479 29.09 -1.91 -0.42
C LYS A 479 27.87 -0.99 -0.38
N PHE A 480 27.91 0.07 0.43
CA PHE A 480 26.77 0.97 0.62
C PHE A 480 26.47 1.76 -0.66
N LEU A 481 27.47 2.47 -1.21
CA LEU A 481 27.33 3.27 -2.43
C LEU A 481 26.90 2.43 -3.64
N ARG A 482 27.32 1.16 -3.74
CA ARG A 482 26.86 0.26 -4.81
C ARG A 482 25.34 0.07 -4.83
N ARG A 483 24.70 -0.01 -3.66
CA ARG A 483 23.23 -0.11 -3.53
C ARG A 483 22.54 1.25 -3.64
N VAL A 484 23.10 2.30 -3.03
CA VAL A 484 22.59 3.69 -3.10
C VAL A 484 22.57 4.20 -4.55
N TRP A 485 23.70 4.11 -5.25
CA TRP A 485 23.82 4.59 -6.64
C TRP A 485 23.39 3.56 -7.68
N ARG A 486 23.07 2.33 -7.26
CA ARG A 486 22.51 1.25 -8.09
C ARG A 486 23.45 0.79 -9.23
N ARG A 487 24.76 0.95 -9.02
CA ARG A 487 25.84 0.63 -9.97
C ARG A 487 27.17 0.37 -9.25
N PRO A 488 28.20 -0.20 -9.91
CA PRO A 488 29.58 -0.14 -9.44
C PRO A 488 30.07 1.29 -9.20
N VAL A 489 30.96 1.41 -8.21
CA VAL A 489 31.50 2.67 -7.70
C VAL A 489 32.99 2.71 -8.01
N THR A 490 33.50 3.85 -8.47
CA THR A 490 34.93 4.00 -8.78
C THR A 490 35.75 4.32 -7.53
N SER A 491 37.05 3.98 -7.54
CA SER A 491 37.95 4.34 -6.44
C SER A 491 37.96 5.83 -6.16
N GLN A 492 37.94 6.68 -7.20
CA GLN A 492 37.91 8.14 -7.07
C GLN A 492 36.63 8.66 -6.39
N GLU A 493 35.48 8.01 -6.64
CA GLU A 493 34.23 8.34 -5.94
C GLU A 493 34.29 7.93 -4.45
N ILE A 494 34.93 6.80 -4.13
CA ILE A 494 35.20 6.40 -2.74
C ILE A 494 36.19 7.36 -2.06
N ASP A 495 37.24 7.81 -2.76
CA ASP A 495 38.25 8.74 -2.24
C ASP A 495 37.64 10.06 -1.77
N GLN A 496 36.62 10.58 -2.48
CA GLN A 496 35.89 11.79 -2.10
C GLN A 496 35.17 11.63 -0.75
N PHE A 497 34.52 10.49 -0.51
CA PHE A 497 33.84 10.22 0.75
C PHE A 497 34.81 9.82 1.88
N MET A 498 35.96 9.22 1.57
CA MET A 498 37.03 9.01 2.56
C MET A 498 37.70 10.33 2.98
N ALA A 499 37.84 11.30 2.08
CA ALA A 499 38.28 12.65 2.44
C ALA A 499 37.24 13.37 3.33
N LEU A 500 35.94 13.18 3.08
CA LEU A 500 34.89 13.68 3.97
C LEU A 500 34.91 12.97 5.34
N PHE A 501 35.10 11.65 5.37
CA PHE A 501 35.29 10.87 6.59
C PHE A 501 36.45 11.39 7.42
N ALA A 502 37.63 11.59 6.82
CA ALA A 502 38.81 12.13 7.50
C ALA A 502 38.57 13.53 8.11
N LYS A 503 37.71 14.35 7.49
CA LYS A 503 37.29 15.67 8.02
C LYS A 503 36.31 15.55 9.19
N TYR A 504 35.42 14.56 9.18
CA TYR A 504 34.42 14.35 10.24
C TYR A 504 34.97 13.57 11.44
N ARG A 505 35.85 12.59 11.21
CA ARG A 505 36.33 11.62 12.21
C ARG A 505 36.83 12.21 13.54
N PRO A 506 37.54 13.36 13.58
CA PRO A 506 37.97 13.98 14.85
C PRO A 506 36.81 14.50 15.73
N GLY A 507 35.60 14.64 15.19
CA GLY A 507 34.42 15.15 15.90
C GLY A 507 33.54 14.08 16.57
N PHE A 508 33.90 12.80 16.46
CA PHE A 508 33.09 11.67 16.95
C PHE A 508 33.93 10.68 17.77
N ALA A 509 33.31 9.97 18.71
CA ALA A 509 34.01 8.98 19.52
C ALA A 509 34.37 7.74 18.69
N THR A 510 33.39 7.19 17.96
CA THR A 510 33.51 5.96 17.18
C THR A 510 33.70 6.19 15.68
N PHE A 511 34.19 5.16 14.99
CA PHE A 511 34.20 5.09 13.52
C PHE A 511 32.77 5.13 12.96
N GLU A 512 31.86 4.38 13.58
CA GLU A 512 30.46 4.21 13.14
C GLU A 512 29.70 5.55 13.13
N GLU A 513 29.83 6.38 14.17
CA GLU A 513 29.21 7.70 14.23
C GLU A 513 29.70 8.63 13.12
N ALA A 514 31.03 8.70 12.93
CA ALA A 514 31.63 9.52 11.88
C ALA A 514 31.22 9.04 10.48
N MET A 515 31.21 7.72 10.26
CA MET A 515 30.79 7.12 9.00
C MET A 515 29.29 7.36 8.73
N VAL A 516 28.41 7.29 9.73
CA VAL A 516 26.98 7.58 9.57
C VAL A 516 26.71 9.00 9.02
N GLU A 517 27.47 10.01 9.42
CA GLU A 517 27.34 11.37 8.86
C GLU A 517 27.86 11.48 7.40
N VAL A 518 28.83 10.64 7.01
CA VAL A 518 29.27 10.49 5.61
C VAL A 518 28.20 9.79 4.79
N LEU A 519 27.72 8.63 5.24
CA LEU A 519 26.66 7.86 4.57
C LEU A 519 25.39 8.69 4.41
N ALA A 520 24.99 9.48 5.42
CA ALA A 520 23.86 10.40 5.33
C ALA A 520 24.04 11.47 4.23
N THR A 521 25.27 11.90 4.00
CA THR A 521 25.62 12.81 2.90
C THR A 521 25.55 12.11 1.55
N THR A 522 25.88 10.81 1.45
CA THR A 522 25.67 10.03 0.21
C THR A 522 24.18 9.93 -0.16
N LEU A 523 23.28 9.86 0.83
CA LEU A 523 21.82 9.81 0.63
C LEU A 523 21.22 11.15 0.16
N ALA A 524 21.98 12.24 0.16
CA ALA A 524 21.58 13.50 -0.46
C ALA A 524 22.11 13.68 -1.90
N THR A 525 22.90 12.73 -2.43
CA THR A 525 23.52 12.87 -3.77
C THR A 525 22.50 12.73 -4.91
N PRO A 526 22.73 13.41 -6.06
CA PRO A 526 21.92 13.23 -7.26
C PRO A 526 21.79 11.76 -7.69
N GLU A 527 22.87 10.98 -7.57
CA GLU A 527 22.91 9.56 -7.89
C GLU A 527 21.97 8.69 -7.05
N PHE A 528 21.53 9.13 -5.85
CA PHE A 528 20.43 8.49 -5.11
C PHE A 528 19.08 9.12 -5.44
N LEU A 529 19.01 10.45 -5.32
CA LEU A 529 17.76 11.22 -5.40
C LEU A 529 17.14 11.24 -6.80
N TYR A 530 17.89 10.95 -7.87
CA TYR A 530 17.43 10.99 -9.26
C TYR A 530 17.66 9.67 -9.98
N LEU A 531 16.76 9.34 -10.90
CA LEU A 531 17.01 8.36 -11.95
C LEU A 531 17.78 9.06 -13.08
N THR A 532 19.10 8.96 -13.03
CA THR A 532 19.97 9.49 -14.10
C THR A 532 20.01 8.54 -15.30
N GLN A 533 20.20 9.12 -16.49
CA GLN A 533 20.70 8.41 -17.66
C GLN A 533 22.05 9.04 -17.99
N ARG A 534 23.17 8.38 -17.63
CA ARG A 534 24.50 8.90 -17.96
C ARG A 534 24.79 8.62 -19.43
N ALA A 535 24.62 9.62 -20.27
CA ALA A 535 25.18 9.60 -21.61
C ALA A 535 26.71 9.42 -21.50
N ILE A 536 27.23 8.30 -21.99
CA ILE A 536 28.67 8.11 -22.14
C ILE A 536 29.10 9.08 -23.24
N ALA A 537 29.97 10.03 -22.91
CA ALA A 537 30.50 11.03 -23.83
C ALA A 537 31.56 10.42 -24.75
N ASP A 538 31.14 9.53 -25.65
CA ASP A 538 31.91 9.07 -26.80
C ASP A 538 31.45 9.87 -28.03
N GLU A 539 32.16 10.96 -28.33
CA GLU A 539 31.83 11.87 -29.44
C GLU A 539 31.80 11.17 -30.81
N ALA A 540 32.43 9.99 -30.94
CA ALA A 540 32.42 9.19 -32.15
C ALA A 540 31.13 8.37 -32.35
N LYS A 541 30.27 8.21 -31.33
CA LYS A 541 29.07 7.36 -31.38
C LYS A 541 27.87 7.93 -30.60
N PRO A 542 26.88 8.54 -31.27
CA PRO A 542 25.66 9.06 -30.63
C PRO A 542 24.64 7.97 -30.24
N GLN A 543 25.09 6.81 -29.74
CA GLN A 543 24.21 5.74 -29.27
C GLN A 543 23.77 5.97 -27.83
N THR A 544 22.70 6.76 -27.69
CA THR A 544 21.99 7.11 -26.44
C THR A 544 21.23 5.92 -25.81
N ARG A 545 21.84 4.73 -25.75
CA ARG A 545 21.25 3.54 -25.12
C ARG A 545 21.52 3.56 -23.62
N ILE A 546 20.47 3.38 -22.81
CA ILE A 546 20.58 3.20 -21.37
C ILE A 546 21.45 1.99 -21.01
N SER A 547 22.16 2.05 -19.88
CA SER A 547 22.99 0.95 -19.37
C SER A 547 22.16 -0.18 -18.74
N GLU A 548 22.78 -1.34 -18.49
CA GLU A 548 22.13 -2.45 -17.78
C GLU A 548 21.68 -2.06 -16.35
N PHE A 549 22.49 -1.25 -15.66
CA PHE A 549 22.17 -0.75 -14.32
C PHE A 549 21.01 0.24 -14.35
N GLU A 550 20.87 1.01 -15.43
CA GLU A 550 19.70 1.86 -15.67
C GLU A 550 18.45 1.03 -16.02
N VAL A 551 18.59 -0.13 -16.69
CA VAL A 551 17.48 -1.09 -16.85
C VAL A 551 17.06 -1.66 -15.50
N ALA A 552 18.00 -2.15 -14.68
CA ALA A 552 17.72 -2.66 -13.34
C ALA A 552 17.02 -1.61 -12.46
N SER A 553 17.51 -0.37 -12.50
CA SER A 553 16.94 0.76 -11.75
C SER A 553 15.53 1.12 -12.23
N ARG A 554 15.30 1.24 -13.55
CA ARG A 554 13.98 1.54 -14.11
C ARG A 554 12.98 0.42 -13.86
N LEU A 555 13.38 -0.84 -14.01
CA LEU A 555 12.54 -2.02 -13.75
C LEU A 555 12.12 -2.10 -12.28
N SER A 556 13.05 -1.87 -11.35
CA SER A 556 12.78 -1.87 -9.91
C SER A 556 11.92 -0.69 -9.46
N VAL A 557 12.15 0.51 -9.96
CA VAL A 557 11.27 1.65 -9.64
C VAL A 557 9.88 1.48 -10.27
N PHE A 558 9.77 0.85 -11.43
CA PHE A 558 8.47 0.53 -12.03
C PHE A 558 7.67 -0.51 -11.23
N LEU A 559 8.27 -1.66 -10.86
CA LEU A 559 7.54 -2.77 -10.22
C LEU A 559 7.49 -2.72 -8.69
N TRP A 560 8.49 -2.12 -8.03
CA TRP A 560 8.62 -2.07 -6.57
C TRP A 560 8.68 -0.64 -6.00
N SER A 561 8.63 0.38 -6.85
CA SER A 561 8.79 1.79 -6.47
C SER A 561 10.06 2.03 -5.64
N SER A 562 11.14 1.28 -5.90
CA SER A 562 12.32 1.19 -5.01
C SER A 562 13.61 0.82 -5.76
N ILE A 563 14.74 0.81 -5.06
CA ILE A 563 16.04 0.40 -5.60
C ILE A 563 16.06 -1.10 -5.97
N PRO A 564 16.80 -1.49 -7.04
CA PRO A 564 17.01 -2.89 -7.40
C PRO A 564 17.69 -3.67 -6.28
N ASP A 565 17.41 -4.97 -6.22
CA ASP A 565 18.11 -5.89 -5.35
C ASP A 565 19.42 -6.41 -5.96
N ASP A 566 20.21 -7.12 -5.15
CA ASP A 566 21.54 -7.59 -5.55
C ASP A 566 21.46 -8.63 -6.68
N GLU A 567 20.32 -9.30 -6.87
CA GLU A 567 20.08 -10.21 -8.02
C GLU A 567 19.99 -9.42 -9.33
N LEU A 568 19.15 -8.36 -9.39
CA LEU A 568 19.08 -7.46 -10.54
C LEU A 568 20.41 -6.76 -10.83
N LEU A 569 21.09 -6.26 -9.78
CA LEU A 569 22.39 -5.60 -9.93
C LEU A 569 23.47 -6.56 -10.44
N LYS A 570 23.45 -7.84 -10.02
CA LYS A 570 24.38 -8.87 -10.51
C LYS A 570 24.08 -9.29 -11.95
N LEU A 571 22.81 -9.40 -12.35
CA LEU A 571 22.43 -9.67 -13.75
C LEU A 571 22.81 -8.50 -14.67
N ALA A 572 22.68 -7.27 -14.20
CA ALA A 572 23.13 -6.08 -14.91
C ALA A 572 24.65 -6.02 -15.07
N GLU A 573 25.40 -6.33 -14.01
CA GLU A 573 26.86 -6.42 -14.03
C GLU A 573 27.39 -7.50 -14.98
N GLN A 574 26.63 -8.59 -15.17
CA GLN A 574 26.97 -9.65 -16.12
C GLN A 574 26.57 -9.34 -17.57
N GLY A 575 25.89 -8.23 -17.85
CA GLY A 575 25.40 -7.90 -19.20
C GLY A 575 24.15 -8.66 -19.63
N LYS A 576 23.45 -9.32 -18.70
CA LYS A 576 22.44 -10.36 -18.99
C LYS A 576 20.99 -9.95 -18.78
N LEU A 577 20.73 -8.80 -18.15
CA LEU A 577 19.38 -8.44 -17.72
C LEU A 577 18.41 -8.22 -18.90
N ARG A 578 18.93 -7.97 -20.11
CA ARG A 578 18.16 -7.88 -21.36
C ARG A 578 17.89 -9.20 -22.07
N GLU A 579 18.52 -10.31 -21.68
CA GLU A 579 18.22 -11.61 -22.30
C GLU A 579 16.72 -11.92 -22.07
N PRO A 580 15.90 -12.17 -23.12
CA PRO A 580 14.44 -12.15 -22.99
C PRO A 580 13.89 -13.08 -21.90
N ASP A 581 14.43 -14.29 -21.79
CA ASP A 581 14.01 -15.28 -20.80
C ASP A 581 14.42 -14.88 -19.37
N ILE A 582 15.58 -14.22 -19.21
CA ILE A 582 16.04 -13.70 -17.93
C ILE A 582 15.18 -12.50 -17.51
N LEU A 583 14.91 -11.57 -18.42
CA LEU A 583 14.04 -10.42 -18.16
C LEU A 583 12.63 -10.86 -17.77
N PHE A 584 12.06 -11.84 -18.49
CA PHE A 584 10.76 -12.41 -18.18
C PHE A 584 10.73 -13.12 -16.81
N ALA A 585 11.77 -13.91 -16.50
CA ALA A 585 11.92 -14.55 -15.20
C ALA A 585 12.03 -13.53 -14.05
N GLN A 586 12.81 -12.45 -14.25
CA GLN A 586 12.92 -11.36 -13.28
C GLN A 586 11.59 -10.62 -13.08
N VAL A 587 10.89 -10.23 -14.15
CA VAL A 587 9.55 -9.61 -14.05
C VAL A 587 8.60 -10.51 -13.25
N LYS A 588 8.57 -11.82 -13.53
CA LYS A 588 7.73 -12.78 -12.81
C LYS A 588 8.12 -12.91 -11.33
N ARG A 589 9.41 -12.95 -11.00
CA ARG A 589 9.95 -12.95 -9.62
C ARG A 589 9.52 -11.68 -8.88
N MET A 590 9.67 -10.53 -9.52
CA MET A 590 9.37 -9.22 -8.95
C MET A 590 7.88 -8.99 -8.71
N LEU A 591 7.00 -9.47 -9.60
CA LEU A 591 5.55 -9.41 -9.39
C LEU A 591 5.07 -10.33 -8.26
N ALA A 592 5.75 -11.45 -8.01
CA ALA A 592 5.44 -12.35 -6.90
C ALA A 592 5.84 -11.77 -5.52
N ASP A 593 6.97 -11.06 -5.45
CA ASP A 593 7.47 -10.38 -4.25
C ASP A 593 6.42 -9.42 -3.64
N PRO A 594 6.20 -9.39 -2.31
CA PRO A 594 5.24 -8.49 -1.66
C PRO A 594 5.42 -6.99 -1.99
N ARG A 595 6.62 -6.56 -2.38
CA ARG A 595 6.90 -5.17 -2.83
C ARG A 595 6.14 -4.80 -4.10
N SER A 596 5.64 -5.75 -4.89
CA SER A 596 4.82 -5.47 -6.09
C SER A 596 3.50 -4.76 -5.77
N ARG A 597 2.96 -4.95 -4.55
CA ARG A 597 1.79 -4.21 -4.08
C ARG A 597 2.03 -2.70 -4.00
N ARG A 598 3.29 -2.23 -3.88
CA ARG A 598 3.63 -0.80 -3.94
C ARG A 598 3.27 -0.19 -5.30
N PHE A 599 3.55 -0.91 -6.40
CA PHE A 599 3.12 -0.48 -7.74
C PHE A 599 1.60 -0.43 -7.83
N SER A 600 0.90 -1.52 -7.48
CA SER A 600 -0.57 -1.59 -7.51
C SER A 600 -1.23 -0.46 -6.70
N GLN A 601 -0.78 -0.24 -5.47
CA GLN A 601 -1.29 0.81 -4.59
C GLN A 601 -1.06 2.20 -5.18
N ASN A 602 0.20 2.57 -5.45
CA ASN A 602 0.52 3.92 -5.92
C ASN A 602 -0.11 4.20 -7.29
N PHE A 603 -0.14 3.23 -8.22
CA PHE A 603 -0.76 3.39 -9.53
C PHE A 603 -2.26 3.66 -9.41
N VAL A 604 -3.00 2.84 -8.66
CA VAL A 604 -4.47 2.95 -8.56
C VAL A 604 -4.89 4.18 -7.73
N GLU A 605 -4.19 4.50 -6.64
CA GLU A 605 -4.45 5.71 -5.85
C GLU A 605 -4.34 6.99 -6.70
N GLN A 606 -3.33 7.05 -7.59
CA GLN A 606 -3.13 8.19 -8.51
C GLN A 606 -4.13 8.17 -9.67
N TRP A 607 -4.28 7.03 -10.36
CA TRP A 607 -5.17 6.88 -11.53
C TRP A 607 -6.62 7.24 -11.23
N LEU A 608 -7.15 6.79 -10.08
CA LEU A 608 -8.53 7.05 -9.67
C LEU A 608 -8.66 8.30 -8.77
N GLY A 609 -7.53 8.91 -8.36
CA GLY A 609 -7.48 10.00 -7.38
C GLY A 609 -8.24 9.65 -6.11
N LEU A 610 -7.87 8.53 -5.48
CA LEU A 610 -8.52 7.98 -4.28
C LEU A 610 -8.30 8.83 -3.04
N ASP A 611 -7.27 9.68 -3.03
CA ASP A 611 -6.99 10.65 -1.97
C ASP A 611 -8.18 11.59 -1.67
N ARG A 612 -9.00 11.88 -2.69
CA ARG A 612 -10.26 12.64 -2.59
C ARG A 612 -11.30 11.99 -1.67
N MET A 613 -11.24 10.67 -1.43
CA MET A 613 -12.11 9.98 -0.45
C MET A 613 -11.86 10.42 1.00
N ASN A 614 -10.70 11.03 1.30
CA ASN A 614 -10.45 11.60 2.62
C ASN A 614 -11.35 12.81 2.90
N SER A 615 -11.72 13.59 1.87
CA SER A 615 -12.64 14.72 1.97
C SER A 615 -14.12 14.32 2.09
N VAL A 616 -14.46 13.04 1.90
CA VAL A 616 -15.85 12.56 2.01
C VAL A 616 -16.27 12.53 3.47
N THR A 617 -17.36 13.22 3.84
CA THR A 617 -17.82 13.34 5.23
C THR A 617 -18.89 12.32 5.62
N HIS A 618 -19.68 11.82 4.67
CA HIS A 618 -20.84 10.96 4.97
C HIS A 618 -20.49 9.49 5.27
N VAL A 619 -19.30 9.01 4.89
CA VAL A 619 -18.79 7.67 5.26
C VAL A 619 -18.16 7.76 6.66
N THR A 620 -18.99 7.74 7.69
CA THR A 620 -18.58 7.93 9.10
C THR A 620 -17.87 6.72 9.71
N ASP A 621 -18.13 5.51 9.19
CA ASP A 621 -17.41 4.30 9.57
C ASP A 621 -16.02 4.26 8.91
N SER A 622 -14.97 4.43 9.72
CA SER A 622 -13.58 4.40 9.29
C SER A 622 -13.14 3.03 8.76
N SER A 623 -13.68 1.93 9.29
CA SER A 623 -13.37 0.57 8.80
C SER A 623 -13.96 0.32 7.41
N LEU A 624 -15.16 0.84 7.16
CA LEU A 624 -15.77 0.80 5.82
C LEU A 624 -15.02 1.71 4.84
N ARG A 625 -14.65 2.93 5.26
CA ARG A 625 -13.87 3.86 4.43
C ARG A 625 -12.53 3.26 3.99
N LEU A 626 -11.80 2.63 4.91
CA LEU A 626 -10.55 1.94 4.60
C LEU A 626 -10.77 0.76 3.65
N ALA A 627 -11.85 -0.01 3.81
CA ALA A 627 -12.18 -1.10 2.89
C ALA A 627 -12.55 -0.59 1.48
N MET A 628 -13.27 0.53 1.37
CA MET A 628 -13.59 1.19 0.09
C MET A 628 -12.35 1.76 -0.62
N LEU A 629 -11.33 2.18 0.13
CA LEU A 629 -10.04 2.61 -0.43
C LEU A 629 -9.20 1.44 -0.94
N GLU A 630 -9.25 0.30 -0.24
CA GLU A 630 -8.46 -0.89 -0.56
C GLU A 630 -9.03 -1.71 -1.74
N GLU A 631 -10.37 -1.73 -1.94
CA GLU A 631 -11.01 -2.54 -3.00
C GLU A 631 -10.42 -2.31 -4.41
N PRO A 632 -10.27 -1.07 -4.91
CA PRO A 632 -9.71 -0.85 -6.25
C PRO A 632 -8.26 -1.35 -6.37
N VAL A 633 -7.47 -1.22 -5.29
CA VAL A 633 -6.08 -1.70 -5.23
C VAL A 633 -6.05 -3.22 -5.25
N ALA A 634 -6.88 -3.88 -4.43
CA ALA A 634 -6.98 -5.33 -4.35
C ALA A 634 -7.55 -5.95 -5.65
N PHE A 635 -8.49 -5.28 -6.32
CA PHE A 635 -9.02 -5.70 -7.62
C PHE A 635 -7.96 -5.61 -8.72
N PHE A 636 -7.21 -4.50 -8.78
CA PHE A 636 -6.09 -4.36 -9.70
C PHE A 636 -4.98 -5.38 -9.42
N GLU A 637 -4.68 -5.66 -8.15
CA GLU A 637 -3.71 -6.68 -7.75
C GLU A 637 -4.15 -8.10 -8.13
N GLU A 638 -5.44 -8.44 -7.98
CA GLU A 638 -6.05 -9.69 -8.50
C GLU A 638 -5.91 -9.81 -10.02
N VAL A 639 -6.17 -8.72 -10.77
CA VAL A 639 -6.02 -8.70 -12.24
C VAL A 639 -4.56 -8.90 -12.65
N LEU A 640 -3.63 -8.20 -12.00
CA LEU A 640 -2.21 -8.22 -12.31
C LEU A 640 -1.55 -9.56 -11.92
N ARG A 641 -1.73 -10.04 -10.69
CA ARG A 641 -1.08 -11.27 -10.19
C ARG A 641 -1.52 -12.52 -10.94
N HIS A 642 -2.79 -12.61 -11.33
CA HIS A 642 -3.34 -13.77 -12.01
C HIS A 642 -3.40 -13.63 -13.54
N ASN A 643 -2.86 -12.53 -14.10
CA ASN A 643 -2.89 -12.24 -15.54
C ASN A 643 -4.32 -12.38 -16.12
N ARG A 644 -5.29 -11.73 -15.45
CA ARG A 644 -6.71 -11.67 -15.86
C ARG A 644 -6.86 -10.84 -17.14
N SER A 645 -8.07 -10.75 -17.69
CA SER A 645 -8.33 -9.92 -18.86
C SER A 645 -8.43 -8.45 -18.44
N ILE A 646 -7.81 -7.54 -19.20
CA ILE A 646 -7.95 -6.08 -18.94
C ILE A 646 -9.41 -5.60 -19.07
N LEU A 647 -10.25 -6.35 -19.77
CA LEU A 647 -11.68 -6.07 -19.89
C LEU A 647 -12.44 -6.39 -18.60
N ASP A 648 -11.80 -7.03 -17.62
CA ASP A 648 -12.43 -7.38 -16.34
C ASP A 648 -12.54 -6.14 -15.42
N PHE A 649 -11.77 -5.07 -15.70
CA PHE A 649 -12.00 -3.72 -15.17
C PHE A 649 -13.26 -3.03 -15.74
N VAL A 650 -13.78 -3.50 -16.88
CA VAL A 650 -15.00 -2.95 -17.52
C VAL A 650 -16.21 -3.82 -17.17
N HIS A 651 -16.04 -5.15 -17.26
CA HIS A 651 -17.07 -6.12 -16.91
C HIS A 651 -16.43 -7.41 -16.38
N SER A 652 -16.67 -7.69 -15.10
CA SER A 652 -16.22 -8.87 -14.35
C SER A 652 -17.40 -9.57 -13.67
N ASP A 653 -17.34 -10.90 -13.65
CA ASP A 653 -18.25 -11.81 -12.94
C ASP A 653 -17.83 -12.03 -11.46
N TYR A 654 -16.98 -11.14 -10.94
CA TYR A 654 -16.48 -11.19 -9.58
C TYR A 654 -16.21 -9.79 -9.00
N ALA A 655 -16.28 -9.68 -7.68
CA ALA A 655 -15.76 -8.55 -6.91
C ALA A 655 -14.53 -8.99 -6.10
N VAL A 656 -13.73 -8.04 -5.60
CA VAL A 656 -12.63 -8.33 -4.68
C VAL A 656 -12.91 -7.60 -3.37
N VAL A 657 -13.42 -8.34 -2.38
CA VAL A 657 -14.02 -7.78 -1.16
C VAL A 657 -13.56 -8.50 0.10
N ASN A 658 -13.60 -7.79 1.24
CA ASN A 658 -13.56 -8.39 2.57
C ASN A 658 -14.95 -8.41 3.22
N GLU A 659 -15.09 -8.99 4.41
CA GLU A 659 -16.39 -9.06 5.11
C GLU A 659 -17.05 -7.70 5.36
N ARG A 660 -16.28 -6.67 5.75
CA ARG A 660 -16.84 -5.34 6.04
C ARG A 660 -17.48 -4.73 4.78
N LEU A 661 -16.87 -4.92 3.62
CA LEU A 661 -17.32 -4.39 2.35
C LEU A 661 -18.41 -5.28 1.71
N ALA A 662 -18.26 -6.60 1.79
CA ALA A 662 -19.28 -7.57 1.37
C ALA A 662 -20.60 -7.36 2.11
N ALA A 663 -20.57 -7.14 3.43
CA ALA A 663 -21.76 -6.80 4.22
C ALA A 663 -22.41 -5.47 3.78
N HIS A 664 -21.61 -4.49 3.34
CA HIS A 664 -22.12 -3.22 2.79
C HIS A 664 -22.77 -3.42 1.40
N TYR A 665 -22.19 -4.27 0.55
CA TYR A 665 -22.73 -4.64 -0.76
C TYR A 665 -23.78 -5.76 -0.73
N ARG A 666 -24.09 -6.31 0.46
CA ARG A 666 -25.02 -7.43 0.69
C ARG A 666 -24.61 -8.74 0.02
N ILE A 667 -23.31 -8.92 -0.24
CA ILE A 667 -22.73 -10.18 -0.74
C ILE A 667 -22.62 -11.16 0.44
N PRO A 668 -23.32 -12.30 0.42
CA PRO A 668 -23.32 -13.26 1.53
C PRO A 668 -22.05 -14.13 1.55
N LYS A 669 -21.80 -14.81 2.67
CA LYS A 669 -20.73 -15.82 2.84
C LYS A 669 -19.30 -15.31 2.64
N VAL A 670 -19.03 -14.06 3.01
CA VAL A 670 -17.67 -13.48 3.02
C VAL A 670 -17.29 -13.11 4.45
N TYR A 671 -16.24 -13.75 4.98
CA TYR A 671 -15.90 -13.72 6.41
C TYR A 671 -14.43 -13.37 6.66
N GLY A 672 -14.14 -12.45 7.58
CA GLY A 672 -12.81 -11.94 7.91
C GLY A 672 -12.36 -10.70 7.08
N PRO A 673 -11.32 -9.99 7.56
CA PRO A 673 -10.87 -8.69 7.04
C PRO A 673 -10.06 -8.77 5.74
N HIS A 674 -9.64 -9.97 5.33
CA HIS A 674 -8.85 -10.18 4.12
C HIS A 674 -9.70 -10.08 2.86
N PHE A 675 -9.26 -9.27 1.91
CA PHE A 675 -9.82 -9.19 0.57
C PHE A 675 -9.64 -10.50 -0.19
N ARG A 676 -10.65 -10.91 -0.96
CA ARG A 676 -10.61 -12.10 -1.83
C ARG A 676 -11.53 -11.92 -3.03
N LYS A 677 -11.25 -12.64 -4.11
CA LYS A 677 -12.16 -12.79 -5.24
C LYS A 677 -13.44 -13.49 -4.78
N VAL A 678 -14.61 -12.91 -5.06
CA VAL A 678 -15.93 -13.48 -4.78
C VAL A 678 -16.78 -13.37 -6.04
N GLU A 679 -17.38 -14.48 -6.47
CA GLU A 679 -18.26 -14.52 -7.64
C GLU A 679 -19.57 -13.75 -7.36
N ILE A 680 -20.04 -12.99 -8.35
CA ILE A 680 -21.24 -12.16 -8.24
C ILE A 680 -22.17 -12.40 -9.43
N THR A 681 -23.47 -12.42 -9.15
CA THR A 681 -24.51 -12.62 -10.16
C THR A 681 -25.04 -11.27 -10.65
N PRO A 682 -25.42 -11.09 -11.93
CA PRO A 682 -25.93 -9.83 -12.47
C PRO A 682 -27.04 -9.18 -11.62
N GLN A 683 -27.88 -9.99 -10.97
CA GLN A 683 -28.96 -9.55 -10.07
C GLN A 683 -28.48 -8.76 -8.83
N MET A 684 -27.18 -8.77 -8.53
CA MET A 684 -26.58 -7.96 -7.46
C MET A 684 -26.35 -6.50 -7.89
N ASN A 685 -26.38 -6.19 -9.20
CA ASN A 685 -25.94 -4.90 -9.76
C ASN A 685 -24.54 -4.51 -9.25
N ARG A 686 -23.63 -5.49 -9.28
CA ARG A 686 -22.20 -5.42 -8.95
C ARG A 686 -21.47 -6.24 -10.00
N GLY A 687 -20.22 -5.87 -10.30
CA GLY A 687 -19.66 -6.13 -11.62
C GLY A 687 -20.10 -5.03 -12.59
N GLY A 688 -19.72 -5.17 -13.86
CA GLY A 688 -20.18 -4.30 -14.95
C GLY A 688 -21.32 -4.91 -15.74
#